data_AF-A0A9P9KSH6-F1
#
_entry.id   AF-A0A9P9KSH6-F1
#
_cell.length_a   1.000
_cell.length_b   1.000
_cell.length_c   1.000
_cell.angle_alpha   90.00
_cell.angle_beta   90.00
_cell.angle_gamma   90.00
#
_symmetry.space_group_name_H-M   'P 1'
#
loop_
_entity.id
_entity.type
_entity.pdbx_description
1 polymer ?
#
loop_
_entity_poly.entity_id
_entity_poly.type
_entity_poly.pdbx_seq_one_letter_code
_entity_poly.pdbx_strand_id
1 'polypeptide(L)'
;MSSKLYDVLIIGGGPGGLAMASALARQVYTALILDSGVYRNAPTKHMHNVLGFDHVEPSVFRNKAREDLEKRYESIDFKSTTITTVRKADTGVFEAVDQDGNVYQGKKLGLGTGVKDLVEEQPDGYAECWGKGIFHCLYCHGFEERGAESVGAFAGGMLSSADMLAHVTPMAKRLSHSVTIYTNGDTSLPATIKTKVHSSKVHYDTRKITSFALINGGPAVKITFEDGSSKTEGFVVSHPNVVQAAPFAEQLGLEKTPTGDIKVEAPMNETSVKGCFAFGDAATVMRSVLQAMHMGGFAAVGMAMQLQHELDEKDELHCANAADLPCAYWLPSLLFVTAFQHKVPVPVGVSVSVETLTITMQGMEPSADDFNLSATFTNKSTPSGYLTSFRTRTVAMMIKSLALITLITAASARKCTNITVPVSLDSQNAVFTIEAPLTGIEVTSFAINLARQGEPSFPEQVQKGFTTVSGDYELAATYCEPDAGPGKELQIMTHGIGFDRSYWDFPYNNYNYSYVARAVDEHGYSTLTWDRLGVGASSKGDPLNEIQVYLEIAALKALTTKAREGSLGVGCKYSKVVHLGHSFGSVISYALANESPELTDAIVLTGFTQATAYLSLFAVGSNFIPITASPLADKYPAGYVGVSSTEGVQINFFAEGDFDPKLLELAYEKGQPVTPGELLTLGAPAGKNNTYTGPVQIVTGSRDVPFCGDNCYSTISVDPKLPSLLDVSRKFFTQASRFNTTVVPGAGHGLNFGYSHTVTYNAILDFLSELA
;
A
#
# COMPACT_ATOMS: atom_id res chain seq x y z
N MET A 1 4.56 -2.70 43.03
CA MET A 1 3.89 -1.66 42.23
C MET A 1 3.66 -2.28 40.86
N SER A 2 2.44 -2.23 40.32
CA SER A 2 2.16 -2.79 39.00
C SER A 2 3.05 -2.10 37.95
N SER A 3 3.82 -2.85 37.18
CA SER A 3 4.59 -2.31 36.05
C SER A 3 3.63 -1.65 35.06
N LYS A 4 3.94 -0.43 34.61
CA LYS A 4 3.20 0.25 33.54
C LYS A 4 3.39 -0.56 32.25
N LEU A 5 2.30 -0.98 31.62
CA LEU A 5 2.32 -1.62 30.31
C LEU A 5 2.29 -0.54 29.23
N TYR A 6 3.31 -0.52 28.37
CA TYR A 6 3.38 0.38 27.23
C TYR A 6 2.77 -0.25 25.98
N ASP A 7 2.35 0.57 25.02
CA ASP A 7 2.02 0.05 23.70
C ASP A 7 3.29 -0.45 22.98
N VAL A 8 4.40 0.29 23.12
CA VAL A 8 5.67 -0.05 22.47
C VAL A 8 6.86 0.08 23.43
N LEU A 9 7.71 -0.95 23.48
CA LEU A 9 9.08 -0.83 23.98
C LEU A 9 10.03 -0.55 22.81
N ILE A 10 10.86 0.48 22.91
CA ILE A 10 11.86 0.84 21.90
C ILE A 10 13.23 0.65 22.53
N ILE A 11 14.01 -0.32 22.06
CA ILE A 11 15.36 -0.56 22.55
C ILE A 11 16.37 0.12 21.62
N GLY A 12 16.87 1.26 22.07
CA GLY A 12 17.85 2.10 21.36
C GLY A 12 17.37 3.55 21.19
N GLY A 13 18.09 4.50 21.78
CA GLY A 13 17.84 5.95 21.64
C GLY A 13 18.60 6.63 20.50
N GLY A 14 18.98 5.86 19.48
CA GLY A 14 19.59 6.39 18.25
C GLY A 14 18.57 7.07 17.32
N PRO A 15 19.00 7.58 16.15
CA PRO A 15 18.13 8.28 15.22
C PRO A 15 16.86 7.51 14.82
N GLY A 16 16.95 6.20 14.64
CA GLY A 16 15.80 5.36 14.32
C GLY A 16 14.79 5.25 15.47
N GLY A 17 15.26 5.10 16.70
CA GLY A 17 14.37 4.97 17.87
C GLY A 17 13.66 6.29 18.18
N LEU A 18 14.37 7.40 18.01
CA LEU A 18 13.80 8.75 18.14
C LEU A 18 12.76 9.02 17.04
N ALA A 19 13.01 8.60 15.80
CA ALA A 19 12.04 8.71 14.70
C ALA A 19 10.79 7.84 14.94
N MET A 20 10.99 6.61 15.42
CA MET A 20 9.90 5.69 15.81
C MET A 20 9.02 6.33 16.90
N ALA A 21 9.63 6.81 17.98
CA ALA A 21 8.89 7.48 19.04
C ALA A 21 8.17 8.73 18.56
N SER A 22 8.77 9.53 17.66
CA SER A 22 8.12 10.69 17.09
C SER A 22 6.86 10.35 16.29
N ALA A 23 6.87 9.25 15.55
CA ALA A 23 5.71 8.78 14.80
C ALA A 23 4.63 8.22 15.73
N LEU A 24 5.00 7.41 16.74
CA LEU A 24 4.06 6.88 17.74
C LEU A 24 3.41 7.99 18.57
N ALA A 25 4.19 8.98 19.00
CA ALA A 25 3.71 10.15 19.75
C ALA A 25 2.62 10.91 19.01
N ARG A 26 2.73 10.98 17.68
CA ARG A 26 1.80 11.69 16.81
C ARG A 26 0.43 11.04 16.72
N GLN A 27 0.37 9.74 17.02
CA GLN A 27 -0.84 8.91 17.12
C GLN A 27 -1.20 8.57 18.58
N VAL A 28 -0.57 9.25 19.55
CA VAL A 28 -0.89 9.14 20.99
C VAL A 28 -0.65 7.74 21.59
N TYR A 29 0.17 6.91 20.93
CA TYR A 29 0.60 5.64 21.52
C TYR A 29 1.61 5.87 22.65
N THR A 30 1.52 5.04 23.69
CA THR A 30 2.48 5.05 24.79
C THR A 30 3.73 4.27 24.41
N ALA A 31 4.90 4.89 24.50
CA ALA A 31 6.17 4.22 24.22
C ALA A 31 7.22 4.51 25.29
N LEU A 32 8.06 3.51 25.56
CA LEU A 32 9.23 3.64 26.42
C LEU A 32 10.50 3.40 25.61
N ILE A 33 11.33 4.45 25.48
CA ILE A 33 12.68 4.32 24.92
C ILE A 33 13.65 3.89 26.02
N LEU A 34 14.29 2.74 25.82
CA LEU A 34 15.33 2.17 26.67
C LEU A 34 16.68 2.37 25.97
N ASP A 35 17.52 3.25 26.51
CA ASP A 35 18.77 3.69 25.86
C ASP A 35 20.00 3.48 26.75
N SER A 36 20.99 2.74 26.25
CA SER A 36 22.25 2.49 26.95
C SER A 36 23.23 3.67 26.87
N GLY A 37 23.00 4.62 25.96
CA GLY A 37 23.92 5.75 25.72
C GLY A 37 25.16 5.38 24.89
N VAL A 38 25.21 4.16 24.35
CA VAL A 38 26.32 3.69 23.48
C VAL A 38 25.89 3.82 22.02
N TYR A 39 26.53 4.73 21.28
CA TYR A 39 26.17 5.04 19.90
C TYR A 39 27.33 4.76 18.94
N ARG A 40 27.04 4.13 17.80
CA ARG A 40 28.05 3.74 16.79
C ARG A 40 28.89 4.91 16.26
N ASN A 41 28.28 6.09 16.12
CA ASN A 41 28.96 7.31 15.67
C ASN A 41 29.51 8.19 16.79
N ALA A 42 29.55 7.71 18.05
CA ALA A 42 30.15 8.47 19.15
C ALA A 42 31.64 8.86 18.93
N PRO A 43 32.46 8.09 18.20
CA PRO A 43 33.84 8.50 17.92
C PRO A 43 34.00 9.71 16.99
N THR A 44 32.94 10.11 16.26
CA THR A 44 33.01 11.18 15.26
C THR A 44 32.64 12.53 15.88
N LYS A 45 33.28 13.62 15.42
CA LYS A 45 33.00 14.98 15.91
C LYS A 45 31.77 15.61 15.26
N HIS A 46 31.55 15.31 13.99
CA HIS A 46 30.48 15.90 13.18
C HIS A 46 29.75 14.80 12.42
N MET A 47 28.45 14.99 12.21
CA MET A 47 27.64 14.24 11.28
C MET A 47 27.37 15.08 10.03
N HIS A 48 27.22 14.40 8.91
CA HIS A 48 26.93 14.99 7.61
C HIS A 48 25.86 14.19 6.90
N ASN A 49 25.38 14.71 5.77
CA ASN A 49 24.34 14.07 4.97
C ASN A 49 23.04 13.83 5.77
N VAL A 50 22.72 14.76 6.68
CA VAL A 50 21.45 14.81 7.41
C VAL A 50 20.91 16.23 7.29
N LEU A 51 19.86 16.40 6.49
CA LEU A 51 19.33 17.72 6.15
C LEU A 51 18.94 18.49 7.42
N GLY A 52 19.44 19.73 7.53
CA GLY A 52 19.24 20.59 8.70
C GLY A 52 20.22 20.35 9.86
N PHE A 53 21.05 19.30 9.80
CA PHE A 53 22.05 18.95 10.82
C PHE A 53 23.44 18.68 10.22
N ASP A 54 23.73 19.28 9.07
CA ASP A 54 25.05 19.15 8.43
C ASP A 54 26.14 19.80 9.30
N HIS A 55 27.25 19.08 9.46
CA HIS A 55 28.40 19.48 10.28
C HIS A 55 28.10 19.65 11.79
N VAL A 56 27.04 19.02 12.30
CA VAL A 56 26.63 19.10 13.72
C VAL A 56 27.18 17.91 14.51
N GLU A 57 27.45 18.09 15.81
CA GLU A 57 27.83 16.95 16.66
C GLU A 57 26.67 15.94 16.77
N PRO A 58 26.90 14.61 16.63
CA PRO A 58 25.83 13.61 16.70
C PRO A 58 24.99 13.66 17.99
N SER A 59 25.59 14.06 19.11
CA SER A 59 24.90 14.20 20.40
C SER A 59 23.88 15.35 20.38
N VAL A 60 24.18 16.45 19.69
CA VAL A 60 23.30 17.62 19.57
C VAL A 60 22.03 17.24 18.81
N PHE A 61 22.15 16.46 17.73
CA PHE A 61 20.99 15.93 17.00
C PHE A 61 20.09 15.07 17.92
N ARG A 62 20.68 14.10 18.63
CA ARG A 62 19.92 13.21 19.52
C ARG A 62 19.24 13.98 20.65
N ASN A 63 19.97 14.88 21.30
CA ASN A 63 19.45 15.69 22.40
C ASN A 63 18.31 16.60 21.92
N LYS A 64 18.46 17.25 20.77
CA LYS A 64 17.38 18.07 20.19
C LYS A 64 16.12 17.24 19.93
N ALA A 65 16.25 16.09 19.27
CA ALA A 65 15.11 15.23 18.98
C ALA A 65 14.44 14.71 20.25
N ARG A 66 15.23 14.32 21.27
CA ARG A 66 14.74 13.92 22.59
C ARG A 66 13.98 15.05 23.29
N GLU A 67 14.55 16.26 23.32
CA GLU A 67 13.91 17.43 23.92
C GLU A 67 12.59 17.80 23.23
N ASP A 68 12.55 17.74 21.89
CA ASP A 68 11.33 18.00 21.12
C ASP A 68 10.23 16.99 21.47
N LEU A 69 10.60 15.73 21.76
CA LEU A 69 9.68 14.69 22.21
C LEU A 69 9.18 14.94 23.63
N GLU A 70 10.09 15.13 24.59
CA GLU A 70 9.76 15.35 26.01
C GLU A 70 8.93 16.62 26.24
N LYS A 71 9.18 17.69 25.48
CA LYS A 71 8.48 18.97 25.65
C LYS A 71 7.07 18.98 25.09
N ARG A 72 6.76 18.12 24.11
CA ARG A 72 5.53 18.21 23.31
C ARG A 72 4.60 17.01 23.44
N TYR A 73 5.08 15.87 23.91
CA TYR A 73 4.31 14.63 23.93
C TYR A 73 4.46 13.90 25.27
N GLU A 74 3.35 13.78 26.00
CA GLU A 74 3.31 13.10 27.31
C GLU A 74 3.29 11.56 27.20
N SER A 75 3.06 11.02 26.00
CA SER A 75 2.95 9.56 25.78
C SER A 75 4.31 8.86 25.61
N ILE A 76 5.41 9.61 25.55
CA ILE A 76 6.75 9.07 25.33
C ILE A 76 7.60 9.21 26.58
N ASP A 77 7.98 8.06 27.14
CA ASP A 77 8.89 7.98 28.27
C ASP A 77 10.30 7.58 27.81
N PHE A 78 11.30 8.00 28.56
CA PHE A 78 12.70 7.66 28.33
C PHE A 78 13.32 7.08 29.59
N LYS A 79 14.15 6.05 29.42
CA LYS A 79 14.92 5.45 30.49
C LYS A 79 16.34 5.14 30.00
N SER A 80 17.31 5.79 30.64
CA SER A 80 18.73 5.46 30.46
C SER A 80 19.03 4.16 31.21
N THR A 81 19.20 3.06 30.48
CA THR A 81 19.50 1.72 31.01
C THR A 81 19.99 0.79 29.89
N THR A 82 20.75 -0.25 30.23
CA THR A 82 21.17 -1.28 29.28
C THR A 82 20.28 -2.50 29.43
N ILE A 83 19.58 -2.86 28.37
CA ILE A 83 18.82 -4.11 28.31
C ILE A 83 19.76 -5.28 28.10
N THR A 84 19.60 -6.33 28.89
CA THR A 84 20.39 -7.56 28.81
C THR A 84 19.57 -8.73 28.26
N THR A 85 18.25 -8.69 28.43
CA THR A 85 17.37 -9.77 28.00
C THR A 85 16.08 -9.22 27.42
N VAL A 86 15.65 -9.78 26.30
CA VAL A 86 14.31 -9.61 25.75
C VAL A 86 13.64 -10.97 25.58
N ARG A 87 12.34 -11.03 25.81
CA ARG A 87 11.53 -12.22 25.55
C ARG A 87 10.10 -11.84 25.21
N LYS A 88 9.39 -12.74 24.54
CA LYS A 88 7.94 -12.68 24.39
C LYS A 88 7.33 -13.61 25.43
N ALA A 89 6.55 -13.07 26.36
CA ALA A 89 5.86 -13.85 27.38
C ALA A 89 4.70 -14.65 26.77
N ASP A 90 4.24 -15.69 27.47
CA ASP A 90 3.10 -16.52 27.04
C ASP A 90 1.79 -15.72 26.88
N THR A 91 1.70 -14.57 27.55
CA THR A 91 0.59 -13.61 27.42
C THR A 91 0.62 -12.83 26.10
N GLY A 92 1.66 -12.99 25.28
CA GLY A 92 1.86 -12.29 24.01
C GLY A 92 2.60 -10.94 24.14
N VAL A 93 2.78 -10.43 25.37
CA VAL A 93 3.49 -9.18 25.67
C VAL A 93 5.01 -9.37 25.61
N PHE A 94 5.74 -8.34 25.18
CA PHE A 94 7.20 -8.33 25.22
C PHE A 94 7.71 -7.82 26.56
N GLU A 95 8.74 -8.48 27.08
CA GLU A 95 9.44 -8.10 28.30
C GLU A 95 10.90 -7.79 27.99
N ALA A 96 11.37 -6.63 28.44
CA ALA A 96 12.78 -6.24 28.42
C ALA A 96 13.29 -6.16 29.86
N VAL A 97 14.43 -6.82 30.13
CA VAL A 97 15.07 -6.83 31.44
C VAL A 97 16.39 -6.07 31.36
N ASP A 98 16.57 -5.10 32.24
CA ASP A 98 17.82 -4.33 32.31
C ASP A 98 18.89 -4.98 33.19
N GLN A 99 20.10 -4.40 33.18
CA GLN A 99 21.24 -4.91 33.95
C GLN A 99 21.00 -4.96 35.46
N ASP A 100 20.03 -4.19 35.98
CA ASP A 100 19.68 -4.11 37.39
C ASP A 100 18.52 -5.07 37.75
N GLY A 101 18.03 -5.85 36.78
CA GLY A 101 16.95 -6.80 36.94
C GLY A 101 15.55 -6.18 36.87
N ASN A 102 15.41 -4.91 36.49
CA ASN A 102 14.10 -4.29 36.30
C ASN A 102 13.45 -4.82 35.01
N VAL A 103 12.15 -5.07 35.08
CA VAL A 103 11.37 -5.58 33.95
C VAL A 103 10.46 -4.48 33.40
N TYR A 104 10.55 -4.25 32.10
CA TYR A 104 9.70 -3.34 31.34
C TYR A 104 8.84 -4.16 30.39
N GLN A 105 7.58 -3.75 30.21
CA GLN A 105 6.60 -4.51 29.43
C GLN A 105 5.98 -3.63 28.35
N GLY A 106 5.81 -4.18 27.15
CA GLY A 106 5.05 -3.54 26.08
C GLY A 106 4.43 -4.51 25.10
N LYS A 107 3.34 -4.08 24.47
CA LYS A 107 2.57 -4.91 23.52
C LYS A 107 3.36 -5.17 22.23
N LYS A 108 4.16 -4.21 21.79
CA LYS A 108 5.08 -4.30 20.65
C LYS A 108 6.52 -4.01 21.07
N LEU A 109 7.47 -4.46 20.26
CA LEU A 109 8.90 -4.29 20.50
C LEU A 109 9.61 -3.75 19.26
N GLY A 110 10.37 -2.67 19.40
CA GLY A 110 11.27 -2.13 18.39
C GLY A 110 12.74 -2.31 18.77
N LEU A 111 13.50 -3.01 17.93
CA LEU A 111 14.92 -3.27 18.10
C LEU A 111 15.76 -2.34 17.23
N GLY A 112 16.31 -1.31 17.86
CA GLY A 112 17.19 -0.28 17.27
C GLY A 112 18.60 -0.28 17.87
N THR A 113 19.12 -1.45 18.24
CA THR A 113 20.37 -1.59 18.99
C THR A 113 21.62 -1.25 18.20
N GLY A 114 21.52 -1.20 16.88
CA GLY A 114 22.64 -1.00 15.97
C GLY A 114 23.63 -2.16 15.97
N VAL A 115 24.84 -1.87 15.48
CA VAL A 115 25.93 -2.84 15.32
C VAL A 115 27.22 -2.33 15.97
N LYS A 116 28.13 -3.26 16.28
CA LYS A 116 29.50 -2.97 16.68
C LYS A 116 30.45 -3.22 15.52
N ASP A 117 31.28 -2.23 15.18
CA ASP A 117 32.40 -2.40 14.25
C ASP A 117 33.56 -3.14 14.94
N LEU A 118 34.06 -4.22 14.32
CA LEU A 118 35.14 -5.07 14.84
C LEU A 118 36.52 -4.45 14.53
N VAL A 119 36.77 -3.30 15.17
CA VAL A 119 38.00 -2.52 14.98
C VAL A 119 39.21 -3.15 15.69
N GLU A 120 38.96 -3.93 16.75
CA GLU A 120 40.01 -4.58 17.54
C GLU A 120 40.60 -5.83 16.85
N GLU A 121 39.95 -6.34 15.80
CA GLU A 121 40.47 -7.45 14.97
C GLU A 121 41.41 -6.97 13.85
N GLN A 122 41.57 -5.66 13.70
CA GLN A 122 42.41 -5.04 12.68
C GLN A 122 43.86 -4.83 13.18
N PRO A 123 44.83 -4.55 12.30
CA PRO A 123 46.22 -4.31 12.70
C PRO A 123 46.37 -3.21 13.77
N ASP A 124 47.44 -3.30 14.56
CA ASP A 124 47.70 -2.42 15.70
C ASP A 124 47.49 -0.94 15.36
N GLY A 125 46.84 -0.18 16.25
CA GLY A 125 46.60 1.25 16.04
C GLY A 125 45.39 1.61 15.16
N TYR A 126 44.72 0.63 14.55
CA TYR A 126 43.52 0.86 13.73
C TYR A 126 42.37 1.48 14.55
N ALA A 127 42.10 0.95 15.74
CA ALA A 127 41.01 1.41 16.61
C ALA A 127 41.20 2.88 17.03
N GLU A 128 42.44 3.32 17.26
CA GLU A 128 42.79 4.69 17.63
C GLU A 128 42.55 5.67 16.48
N CYS A 129 42.69 5.19 15.23
CA CYS A 129 42.48 5.95 14.01
C CYS A 129 41.02 5.95 13.53
N TRP A 130 40.19 5.02 14.01
CA TRP A 130 38.78 4.86 13.62
C TRP A 130 37.95 6.11 13.94
N GLY A 131 37.26 6.65 12.93
CA GLY A 131 36.45 7.86 13.04
C GLY A 131 37.24 9.17 13.07
N LYS A 132 38.58 9.12 12.98
CA LYS A 132 39.48 10.30 13.00
C LYS A 132 40.32 10.42 11.72
N GLY A 133 40.81 9.30 11.21
CA GLY A 133 41.57 9.20 9.96
C GLY A 133 41.29 7.92 9.16
N ILE A 134 40.63 6.93 9.79
CA ILE A 134 40.05 5.77 9.11
C ILE A 134 38.54 5.95 9.07
N PHE A 135 37.97 5.98 7.86
CA PHE A 135 36.55 6.24 7.62
C PHE A 135 35.88 5.10 6.85
N HIS A 136 34.68 4.69 7.27
CA HIS A 136 33.93 3.64 6.58
C HIS A 136 32.99 4.13 5.48
N CYS A 137 32.61 5.41 5.54
CA CYS A 137 31.59 6.01 4.69
C CYS A 137 32.11 7.34 4.15
N LEU A 138 32.32 7.41 2.83
CA LEU A 138 32.80 8.63 2.15
C LEU A 138 31.68 9.63 1.81
N TYR A 139 30.43 9.30 2.15
CA TYR A 139 29.33 10.29 2.22
C TYR A 139 29.26 10.97 3.58
N CYS A 140 29.81 10.33 4.61
CA CYS A 140 29.76 10.78 5.99
C CYS A 140 31.03 11.56 6.38
N HIS A 141 32.16 11.22 5.73
CA HIS A 141 33.47 11.82 5.97
C HIS A 141 34.22 11.96 4.64
N GLY A 142 35.35 12.68 4.67
CA GLY A 142 36.32 12.75 3.58
C GLY A 142 36.13 13.97 2.69
N PHE A 143 34.95 14.60 2.68
CA PHE A 143 34.78 15.93 2.08
C PHE A 143 35.64 16.98 2.78
N GLU A 144 35.76 16.88 4.11
CA GLU A 144 36.57 17.74 4.97
C GLU A 144 38.05 17.65 4.58
N GLU A 145 38.48 16.45 4.17
CA GLU A 145 39.86 16.09 3.87
C GLU A 145 40.18 16.09 2.36
N ARG A 146 39.28 16.68 1.56
CA ARG A 146 39.43 16.71 0.11
C ARG A 146 40.68 17.49 -0.31
N GLY A 147 41.33 17.05 -1.39
CA GLY A 147 42.55 17.67 -1.91
C GLY A 147 43.83 17.06 -1.34
N ALA A 148 43.74 15.97 -0.58
CA ALA A 148 44.92 15.20 -0.18
C ALA A 148 45.70 14.68 -1.40
N GLU A 149 47.03 14.72 -1.34
CA GLU A 149 47.93 14.19 -2.39
C GLU A 149 47.71 12.69 -2.65
N SER A 150 47.50 11.92 -1.58
CA SER A 150 47.17 10.50 -1.65
C SER A 150 46.25 10.12 -0.49
N VAL A 151 45.33 9.18 -0.74
CA VAL A 151 44.50 8.53 0.29
C VAL A 151 44.54 7.01 0.13
N GLY A 152 44.37 6.29 1.23
CA GLY A 152 44.38 4.83 1.27
C GLY A 152 42.99 4.22 1.13
N ALA A 153 42.89 3.06 0.49
CA ALA A 153 41.75 2.15 0.58
C ALA A 153 42.23 0.80 1.12
N PHE A 154 41.81 0.44 2.33
CA PHE A 154 42.27 -0.78 3.00
C PHE A 154 41.34 -1.96 2.73
N ALA A 155 41.87 -3.01 2.11
CA ALA A 155 41.16 -4.24 1.78
C ALA A 155 40.95 -5.11 3.04
N GLY A 156 39.96 -4.75 3.84
CA GLY A 156 39.56 -5.47 5.04
C GLY A 156 38.05 -5.44 5.20
N GLY A 157 37.50 -6.45 5.89
CA GLY A 157 36.06 -6.61 6.09
C GLY A 157 35.28 -6.63 4.77
N MET A 158 34.30 -5.74 4.64
CA MET A 158 33.47 -5.62 3.43
C MET A 158 34.26 -5.16 2.20
N LEU A 159 35.39 -4.46 2.39
CA LEU A 159 36.28 -4.05 1.30
C LEU A 159 37.31 -5.14 0.93
N SER A 160 37.13 -6.38 1.36
CA SER A 160 38.00 -7.50 0.95
C SER A 160 37.77 -7.96 -0.50
N SER A 161 36.63 -7.62 -1.11
CA SER A 161 36.32 -8.02 -2.49
C SER A 161 36.76 -6.99 -3.53
N ALA A 162 37.13 -7.47 -4.72
CA ALA A 162 37.52 -6.62 -5.84
C ALA A 162 36.37 -5.69 -6.29
N ASP A 163 35.13 -6.13 -6.21
CA ASP A 163 33.95 -5.32 -6.57
C ASP A 163 33.74 -4.16 -5.61
N MET A 164 33.82 -4.40 -4.29
CA MET A 164 33.65 -3.33 -3.31
C MET A 164 34.79 -2.32 -3.36
N LEU A 165 36.03 -2.79 -3.56
CA LEU A 165 37.17 -1.89 -3.79
C LEU A 165 37.01 -1.09 -5.08
N ALA A 166 36.53 -1.70 -6.16
CA ALA A 166 36.25 -1.00 -7.41
C ALA A 166 35.12 0.04 -7.28
N HIS A 167 34.16 -0.18 -6.38
CA HIS A 167 33.10 0.79 -6.08
C HIS A 167 33.61 1.99 -5.28
N VAL A 168 34.39 1.77 -4.21
CA VAL A 168 34.85 2.86 -3.33
C VAL A 168 36.00 3.67 -3.93
N THR A 169 36.82 3.06 -4.80
CA THR A 169 38.00 3.73 -5.38
C THR A 169 37.65 5.00 -6.17
N PRO A 170 36.65 5.00 -7.08
CA PRO A 170 36.18 6.21 -7.73
C PRO A 170 35.70 7.31 -6.76
N MET A 171 35.08 6.92 -5.63
CA MET A 171 34.64 7.87 -4.60
C MET A 171 35.85 8.53 -3.93
N ALA A 172 36.84 7.74 -3.49
CA ALA A 172 38.06 8.24 -2.88
C ALA A 172 38.85 9.16 -3.84
N LYS A 173 38.83 8.87 -5.16
CA LYS A 173 39.42 9.73 -6.20
C LYS A 173 38.75 11.10 -6.34
N ARG A 174 37.49 11.26 -5.91
CA ARG A 174 36.84 12.59 -5.88
C ARG A 174 37.43 13.48 -4.80
N LEU A 175 38.06 12.88 -3.79
CA LEU A 175 38.55 13.54 -2.59
C LEU A 175 40.08 13.67 -2.57
N SER A 176 40.80 13.11 -3.55
CA SER A 176 42.27 13.04 -3.52
C SER A 176 42.88 13.13 -4.92
N HIS A 177 44.17 13.47 -5.00
CA HIS A 177 44.92 13.45 -6.26
C HIS A 177 45.27 12.02 -6.70
N SER A 178 45.48 11.11 -5.77
CA SER A 178 45.74 9.68 -6.01
C SER A 178 45.13 8.79 -4.93
N VAL A 179 44.84 7.54 -5.27
CA VAL A 179 44.33 6.52 -4.32
C VAL A 179 45.27 5.32 -4.31
N THR A 180 45.64 4.84 -3.13
CA THR A 180 46.42 3.61 -2.97
C THR A 180 45.59 2.52 -2.32
N ILE A 181 45.40 1.42 -3.03
CA ILE A 181 44.68 0.24 -2.53
C ILE A 181 45.67 -0.67 -1.81
N TYR A 182 45.45 -0.85 -0.51
CA TYR A 182 46.26 -1.68 0.38
C TYR A 182 45.62 -3.06 0.53
N THR A 183 46.27 -4.11 0.02
CA THR A 183 45.70 -5.46 -0.02
C THR A 183 46.15 -6.36 1.14
N ASN A 184 46.99 -5.83 2.03
CA ASN A 184 47.43 -6.50 3.26
C ASN A 184 47.96 -7.93 3.08
N GLY A 185 48.85 -8.11 2.09
CA GLY A 185 49.47 -9.40 1.77
C GLY A 185 48.82 -10.14 0.60
N ASP A 186 47.64 -9.73 0.12
CA ASP A 186 47.01 -10.38 -1.05
C ASP A 186 47.59 -9.84 -2.36
N THR A 187 48.47 -10.63 -2.98
CA THR A 187 49.11 -10.29 -4.25
C THR A 187 48.22 -10.54 -5.48
N SER A 188 47.11 -11.26 -5.33
CA SER A 188 46.20 -11.60 -6.43
C SER A 188 45.17 -10.50 -6.70
N LEU A 189 44.70 -9.84 -5.64
CA LEU A 189 43.63 -8.84 -5.69
C LEU A 189 43.89 -7.65 -6.65
N PRO A 190 45.11 -7.10 -6.78
CA PRO A 190 45.38 -6.00 -7.72
C PRO A 190 45.07 -6.35 -9.18
N ALA A 191 45.34 -7.59 -9.61
CA ALA A 191 45.08 -8.00 -10.98
C ALA A 191 43.57 -7.95 -11.29
N THR A 192 42.74 -8.41 -10.36
CA THR A 192 41.28 -8.40 -10.47
C THR A 192 40.69 -6.99 -10.42
N ILE A 193 41.22 -6.09 -9.58
CA ILE A 193 40.72 -4.72 -9.50
C ILE A 193 41.09 -3.91 -10.75
N LYS A 194 42.28 -4.14 -11.33
CA LYS A 194 42.73 -3.44 -12.54
C LYS A 194 41.84 -3.68 -13.76
N THR A 195 41.07 -4.77 -13.80
CA THR A 195 40.08 -5.02 -14.86
C THR A 195 38.80 -4.20 -14.68
N LYS A 196 38.56 -3.65 -13.48
CA LYS A 196 37.35 -2.88 -13.12
C LYS A 196 37.62 -1.39 -12.97
N VAL A 197 38.83 -1.01 -12.55
CA VAL A 197 39.23 0.39 -12.33
C VAL A 197 40.43 0.74 -13.22
N HIS A 198 40.17 1.50 -14.29
CA HIS A 198 41.21 1.96 -15.22
C HIS A 198 41.61 3.41 -14.90
N SER A 199 42.72 3.59 -14.17
CA SER A 199 43.25 4.92 -13.88
C SER A 199 44.72 4.92 -13.50
N SER A 200 45.51 5.83 -14.08
CA SER A 200 46.91 6.06 -13.71
C SER A 200 47.10 6.66 -12.32
N LYS A 201 46.02 7.15 -11.69
CA LYS A 201 45.99 7.74 -10.34
C LYS A 201 45.66 6.71 -9.25
N VAL A 202 45.55 5.43 -9.61
CA VAL A 202 45.28 4.34 -8.68
C VAL A 202 46.53 3.48 -8.57
N HIS A 203 47.02 3.35 -7.35
CA HIS A 203 48.19 2.56 -7.00
C HIS A 203 47.77 1.37 -6.14
N TYR A 204 48.62 0.35 -6.08
CA TYR A 204 48.38 -0.88 -5.33
C TYR A 204 49.60 -1.16 -4.47
N ASP A 205 49.38 -1.45 -3.18
CA ASP A 205 50.42 -1.88 -2.25
C ASP A 205 49.99 -3.21 -1.63
N THR A 206 50.76 -4.26 -1.92
CA THR A 206 50.44 -5.62 -1.49
C THR A 206 51.18 -6.05 -0.24
N ARG A 207 51.99 -5.17 0.36
CA ARG A 207 52.76 -5.52 1.55
C ARG A 207 51.83 -5.74 2.75
N LYS A 208 52.24 -6.62 3.65
CA LYS A 208 51.52 -6.87 4.90
C LYS A 208 51.61 -5.64 5.79
N ILE A 209 50.47 -5.18 6.29
CA ILE A 209 50.39 -4.04 7.21
C ILE A 209 50.49 -4.56 8.64
N THR A 210 51.35 -3.93 9.44
CA THR A 210 51.54 -4.24 10.86
C THR A 210 50.85 -3.23 11.77
N SER A 211 50.83 -1.94 11.40
CA SER A 211 50.17 -0.92 12.22
C SER A 211 49.70 0.32 11.46
N PHE A 212 48.75 1.02 12.09
CA PHE A 212 48.25 2.35 11.72
C PHE A 212 48.54 3.36 12.84
N ALA A 213 48.78 4.62 12.50
CA ALA A 213 48.92 5.69 13.50
C ALA A 213 48.47 7.04 12.94
N LEU A 214 47.71 7.81 13.74
CA LEU A 214 47.38 9.21 13.41
C LEU A 214 48.64 10.08 13.48
N ILE A 215 48.74 11.03 12.55
CA ILE A 215 49.84 11.99 12.52
C ILE A 215 49.38 13.32 13.12
N ASN A 216 50.10 13.77 14.16
CA ASN A 216 49.85 15.04 14.85
C ASN A 216 48.40 15.25 15.32
N GLY A 217 47.66 14.16 15.59
CA GLY A 217 46.25 14.21 15.96
C GLY A 217 45.29 14.63 14.84
N GLY A 218 45.80 14.79 13.61
CA GLY A 218 45.02 15.05 12.41
C GLY A 218 44.55 13.77 11.70
N PRO A 219 43.85 13.90 10.56
CA PRO A 219 43.23 12.79 9.83
C PRO A 219 44.22 11.96 9.02
N ALA A 220 45.44 12.47 8.84
CA ALA A 220 46.51 11.74 8.15
C ALA A 220 46.92 10.49 8.93
N VAL A 221 47.03 9.37 8.21
CA VAL A 221 47.32 8.05 8.76
C VAL A 221 48.65 7.55 8.22
N LYS A 222 49.57 7.21 9.13
CA LYS A 222 50.78 6.47 8.80
C LYS A 222 50.50 4.98 8.87
N ILE A 223 50.82 4.28 7.79
CA ILE A 223 50.69 2.84 7.61
C ILE A 223 52.10 2.25 7.66
N THR A 224 52.34 1.32 8.58
CA THR A 224 53.63 0.62 8.73
C THR A 224 53.50 -0.80 8.18
N PHE A 225 54.51 -1.25 7.45
CA PHE A 225 54.54 -2.58 6.84
C PHE A 225 55.48 -3.53 7.58
N GLU A 226 55.34 -4.82 7.33
CA GLU A 226 56.17 -5.88 7.91
C GLU A 226 57.67 -5.75 7.58
N ASP A 227 58.00 -5.13 6.43
CA ASP A 227 59.38 -4.84 6.02
C ASP A 227 60.03 -3.66 6.79
N GLY A 228 59.30 -3.03 7.72
CA GLY A 228 59.73 -1.88 8.52
C GLY A 228 59.60 -0.52 7.82
N SER A 229 59.23 -0.49 6.54
CA SER A 229 58.93 0.76 5.83
C SER A 229 57.54 1.29 6.19
N SER A 230 57.22 2.52 5.78
CA SER A 230 55.91 3.12 6.03
C SER A 230 55.48 4.09 4.94
N LYS A 231 54.17 4.31 4.82
CA LYS A 231 53.56 5.30 3.92
C LYS A 231 52.54 6.13 4.69
N THR A 232 52.46 7.42 4.37
CA THR A 232 51.45 8.33 4.95
C THR A 232 50.38 8.62 3.92
N GLU A 233 49.13 8.48 4.33
CA GLU A 233 47.94 8.82 3.55
C GLU A 233 47.18 9.97 4.22
N GLY A 234 46.51 10.81 3.44
CA GLY A 234 45.69 11.91 3.98
C GLY A 234 44.53 11.42 4.85
N PHE A 235 43.95 10.27 4.50
CA PHE A 235 43.07 9.44 5.32
C PHE A 235 43.00 8.04 4.68
N VAL A 236 42.36 7.09 5.35
CA VAL A 236 42.15 5.73 4.83
C VAL A 236 40.66 5.39 4.83
N VAL A 237 40.13 4.89 3.72
CA VAL A 237 38.80 4.29 3.66
C VAL A 237 38.86 2.80 4.01
N SER A 238 38.04 2.36 4.96
CA SER A 238 38.01 0.98 5.43
C SER A 238 36.64 0.62 6.01
N HIS A 239 36.16 -0.58 5.71
CA HIS A 239 34.86 -1.07 6.20
C HIS A 239 35.04 -2.39 6.96
N PRO A 240 35.35 -2.35 8.28
CA PRO A 240 35.55 -3.56 9.06
C PRO A 240 34.26 -4.40 9.11
N ASN A 241 34.42 -5.67 9.49
CA ASN A 241 33.27 -6.52 9.79
C ASN A 241 32.50 -5.94 10.97
N VAL A 242 31.21 -6.24 11.03
CA VAL A 242 30.38 -5.84 12.16
C VAL A 242 29.65 -7.04 12.76
N VAL A 243 29.20 -6.87 13.99
CA VAL A 243 28.29 -7.80 14.67
C VAL A 243 27.12 -7.04 15.27
N GLN A 244 26.01 -7.74 15.52
CA GLN A 244 24.88 -7.18 16.27
C GLN A 244 25.38 -6.66 17.62
N ALA A 245 24.96 -5.45 18.00
CA ALA A 245 25.39 -4.85 19.26
C ALA A 245 24.80 -5.54 20.50
N ALA A 246 23.73 -6.32 20.31
CA ALA A 246 23.01 -7.02 21.38
C ALA A 246 22.53 -8.41 20.91
N PRO A 247 22.38 -9.38 21.83
CA PRO A 247 22.04 -10.77 21.51
C PRO A 247 20.54 -10.99 21.30
N PHE A 248 19.78 -9.94 20.99
CA PHE A 248 18.31 -9.96 21.01
C PHE A 248 17.72 -10.74 19.84
N ALA A 249 18.43 -10.78 18.72
CA ALA A 249 18.06 -11.63 17.58
C ALA A 249 18.07 -13.11 18.00
N GLU A 250 19.10 -13.55 18.71
CA GLU A 250 19.23 -14.92 19.19
C GLU A 250 18.21 -15.22 20.31
N GLN A 251 18.02 -14.31 21.26
CA GLN A 251 17.09 -14.50 22.37
C GLN A 251 15.63 -14.66 21.91
N LEU A 252 15.23 -13.96 20.85
CA LEU A 252 13.88 -14.02 20.28
C LEU A 252 13.75 -15.04 19.14
N GLY A 253 14.86 -15.68 18.71
CA GLY A 253 14.85 -16.59 17.57
C GLY A 253 14.54 -15.91 16.24
N LEU A 254 15.00 -14.67 16.05
CA LEU A 254 14.75 -13.89 14.83
C LEU A 254 15.57 -14.42 13.65
N GLU A 255 14.96 -14.40 12.46
CA GLU A 255 15.69 -14.64 11.21
C GLU A 255 16.74 -13.55 10.97
N LYS A 256 17.90 -13.95 10.42
CA LYS A 256 18.97 -13.04 10.02
C LYS A 256 19.26 -13.19 8.53
N THR A 257 19.69 -12.10 7.91
CA THR A 257 20.21 -12.11 6.54
C THR A 257 21.54 -12.87 6.47
N PRO A 258 22.02 -13.26 5.28
CA PRO A 258 23.36 -13.85 5.12
C PRO A 258 24.50 -12.96 5.64
N THR A 259 24.27 -11.64 5.72
CA THR A 259 25.22 -10.65 6.26
C THR A 259 25.14 -10.48 7.77
N GLY A 260 24.23 -11.19 8.45
CA GLY A 260 24.09 -11.17 9.92
C GLY A 260 23.21 -10.05 10.47
N ASP A 261 22.55 -9.28 9.60
CA ASP A 261 21.56 -8.27 9.99
C ASP A 261 20.23 -8.96 10.35
N ILE A 262 19.43 -8.38 11.25
CA ILE A 262 18.08 -8.88 11.53
C ILE A 262 17.25 -8.75 10.25
N LYS A 263 16.69 -9.88 9.78
CA LYS A 263 15.83 -9.87 8.59
C LYS A 263 14.49 -9.24 8.95
N VAL A 264 14.04 -8.32 8.10
CA VAL A 264 12.80 -7.58 8.28
C VAL A 264 12.02 -7.50 6.96
N GLU A 265 10.70 -7.45 7.07
CA GLU A 265 9.79 -7.34 5.94
C GLU A 265 9.49 -5.85 5.64
N ALA A 266 9.92 -5.39 4.48
CA ALA A 266 9.66 -4.03 4.03
C ALA A 266 8.18 -3.84 3.65
N PRO A 267 7.62 -2.62 3.77
CA PRO A 267 8.28 -1.40 4.25
C PRO A 267 8.24 -1.19 5.77
N MET A 268 7.39 -1.93 6.50
CA MET A 268 7.15 -1.71 7.94
C MET A 268 8.25 -2.27 8.85
N ASN A 269 9.18 -3.06 8.33
CA ASN A 269 10.31 -3.63 9.06
C ASN A 269 9.93 -4.57 10.22
N GLU A 270 8.86 -5.34 10.05
CA GLU A 270 8.50 -6.39 11.00
C GLU A 270 9.47 -7.58 10.85
N THR A 271 9.84 -8.21 11.97
CA THR A 271 10.72 -9.38 11.99
C THR A 271 9.92 -10.68 11.80
N SER A 272 10.60 -11.83 11.81
CA SER A 272 9.93 -13.14 11.81
C SER A 272 9.04 -13.39 13.05
N VAL A 273 9.15 -12.56 14.10
CA VAL A 273 8.29 -12.63 15.29
C VAL A 273 7.25 -11.51 15.25
N LYS A 274 5.97 -11.88 15.13
CA LYS A 274 4.85 -10.93 15.10
C LYS A 274 4.87 -9.96 16.28
N GLY A 275 4.77 -8.67 15.99
CA GLY A 275 4.83 -7.57 16.95
C GLY A 275 6.24 -7.13 17.35
N CYS A 276 7.28 -7.80 16.85
CA CYS A 276 8.68 -7.41 17.00
C CYS A 276 9.19 -6.84 15.68
N PHE A 277 9.74 -5.63 15.72
CA PHE A 277 10.26 -4.89 14.59
C PHE A 277 11.74 -4.61 14.83
N ALA A 278 12.52 -4.49 13.76
CA ALA A 278 13.93 -4.09 13.85
C ALA A 278 14.22 -2.99 12.85
N PHE A 279 15.11 -2.06 13.19
CA PHE A 279 15.35 -0.88 12.37
C PHE A 279 16.77 -0.32 12.51
N GLY A 280 17.17 0.51 11.53
CA GLY A 280 18.50 1.07 11.45
C GLY A 280 19.57 -0.01 11.31
N ASP A 281 20.77 0.28 11.80
CA ASP A 281 21.95 -0.54 11.54
C ASP A 281 21.81 -2.01 11.94
N ALA A 282 20.94 -2.34 12.90
CA ALA A 282 20.68 -3.73 13.31
C ALA A 282 19.99 -4.56 12.21
N ALA A 283 19.28 -3.92 11.28
CA ALA A 283 18.39 -4.56 10.31
C ALA A 283 18.72 -4.22 8.85
N THR A 284 19.86 -3.59 8.57
CA THR A 284 20.26 -3.28 7.18
C THR A 284 21.77 -3.13 7.00
N VAL A 285 22.24 -3.46 5.79
CA VAL A 285 23.60 -3.17 5.32
C VAL A 285 23.77 -1.69 4.91
N MET A 286 22.67 -0.98 4.62
CA MET A 286 22.68 0.44 4.20
C MET A 286 22.73 1.37 5.42
N ARG A 287 23.81 1.29 6.19
CA ARG A 287 23.93 1.89 7.52
C ARG A 287 24.21 3.39 7.47
N SER A 288 23.15 4.19 7.64
CA SER A 288 23.21 5.65 7.70
C SER A 288 22.15 6.21 8.64
N VAL A 289 22.36 7.44 9.10
CA VAL A 289 21.39 8.13 9.97
C VAL A 289 20.02 8.27 9.26
N LEU A 290 20.01 8.64 7.98
CA LEU A 290 18.80 8.76 7.18
C LEU A 290 18.03 7.44 7.09
N GLN A 291 18.74 6.35 6.78
CA GLN A 291 18.13 5.03 6.69
C GLN A 291 17.56 4.58 8.05
N ALA A 292 18.30 4.84 9.14
CA ALA A 292 17.83 4.52 10.48
C ALA A 292 16.53 5.27 10.84
N MET A 293 16.46 6.57 10.57
CA MET A 293 15.25 7.38 10.78
C MET A 293 14.08 6.87 9.94
N HIS A 294 14.33 6.58 8.66
CA HIS A 294 13.33 6.03 7.74
C HIS A 294 12.75 4.71 8.26
N MET A 295 13.61 3.74 8.58
CA MET A 295 13.16 2.43 9.06
C MET A 295 12.42 2.53 10.40
N GLY A 296 12.91 3.36 11.33
CA GLY A 296 12.25 3.58 12.61
C GLY A 296 10.85 4.20 12.46
N GLY A 297 10.71 5.20 11.59
CA GLY A 297 9.42 5.83 11.29
C GLY A 297 8.40 4.86 10.69
N PHE A 298 8.80 4.02 9.72
CA PHE A 298 7.89 3.02 9.15
C PHE A 298 7.58 1.87 10.10
N ALA A 299 8.52 1.48 10.95
CA ALA A 299 8.25 0.50 12.00
C ALA A 299 7.21 1.00 13.02
N ALA A 300 7.23 2.30 13.37
CA ALA A 300 6.16 2.90 14.14
C ALA A 300 4.79 2.81 13.43
N VAL A 301 4.74 3.03 12.12
CA VAL A 301 3.49 2.89 11.35
C VAL A 301 2.97 1.45 11.41
N GLY A 302 3.82 0.45 11.18
CA GLY A 302 3.45 -0.95 11.31
C GLY A 302 2.95 -1.33 12.71
N MET A 303 3.63 -0.87 13.76
CA MET A 303 3.20 -1.06 15.13
C MET A 303 1.84 -0.42 15.41
N ALA A 304 1.64 0.82 14.98
CA ALA A 304 0.39 1.55 15.14
C ALA A 304 -0.78 0.84 14.43
N MET A 305 -0.57 0.34 13.21
CA MET A 305 -1.57 -0.44 12.49
C MET A 305 -1.98 -1.70 13.26
N GLN A 306 -1.02 -2.46 13.77
CA GLN A 306 -1.31 -3.67 14.55
C GLN A 306 -2.01 -3.35 15.88
N LEU A 307 -1.56 -2.31 16.57
CA LEU A 307 -2.14 -1.90 17.85
C LEU A 307 -3.58 -1.39 17.69
N GLN A 308 -3.86 -0.64 16.62
CA GLN A 308 -5.22 -0.20 16.31
C GLN A 308 -6.13 -1.40 16.02
N HIS A 309 -5.68 -2.33 15.18
CA HIS A 309 -6.46 -3.53 14.86
C HIS A 309 -6.78 -4.36 16.12
N GLU A 310 -5.82 -4.53 17.03
CA GLU A 310 -6.03 -5.23 18.31
C GLU A 310 -6.98 -4.51 19.27
N LEU A 311 -7.14 -3.18 19.15
CA LEU A 311 -8.13 -2.40 19.89
C LEU A 311 -9.52 -2.61 19.28
N ASP A 312 -9.62 -2.52 17.95
CA ASP A 312 -10.88 -2.70 17.22
C ASP A 312 -11.46 -4.11 17.48
N GLU A 313 -10.63 -5.16 17.42
CA GLU A 313 -11.04 -6.53 17.75
C GLU A 313 -11.57 -6.67 19.19
N LYS A 314 -11.00 -5.93 20.15
CA LYS A 314 -11.46 -5.96 21.55
C LYS A 314 -12.78 -5.24 21.74
N ASP A 315 -12.99 -4.14 21.04
CA ASP A 315 -14.24 -3.39 21.08
C ASP A 315 -15.39 -4.21 20.47
N GLU A 316 -15.12 -4.94 19.38
CA GLU A 316 -16.06 -5.91 18.81
C GLU A 316 -16.41 -7.05 19.80
N LEU A 317 -15.41 -7.60 20.50
CA LEU A 317 -15.61 -8.64 21.53
C LEU A 317 -16.33 -8.12 22.80
N HIS A 318 -16.14 -6.85 23.16
CA HIS A 318 -16.87 -6.22 24.27
C HIS A 318 -18.34 -6.01 23.91
N CYS A 319 -18.61 -5.55 22.68
CA CYS A 319 -19.96 -5.46 22.14
C CYS A 319 -20.67 -6.83 22.07
N ALA A 320 -19.95 -7.91 21.79
CA ALA A 320 -20.53 -9.26 21.74
C ALA A 320 -20.90 -9.83 23.13
N ASN A 321 -20.20 -9.42 24.19
CA ASN A 321 -20.43 -9.93 25.56
C ASN A 321 -21.38 -9.05 26.40
N ALA A 322 -21.61 -7.80 26.02
CA ALA A 322 -22.57 -6.91 26.66
C ALA A 322 -23.99 -7.18 26.14
N ALA A 323 -24.64 -8.23 26.65
CA ALA A 323 -25.97 -8.68 26.22
C ALA A 323 -27.16 -7.79 26.66
N ASP A 324 -26.96 -6.50 26.98
CA ASP A 324 -28.05 -5.56 27.29
C ASP A 324 -27.79 -4.19 26.61
N LEU A 325 -28.30 -4.04 25.36
CA LEU A 325 -28.50 -2.85 24.50
C LEU A 325 -27.26 -2.03 24.01
N PRO A 326 -27.22 -1.53 22.74
CA PRO A 326 -27.66 -2.06 21.46
C PRO A 326 -26.46 -2.17 20.47
N CYS A 327 -25.56 -3.14 20.61
CA CYS A 327 -24.50 -3.43 19.60
C CYS A 327 -24.96 -4.42 18.50
N ALA A 328 -26.25 -4.75 18.41
CA ALA A 328 -26.75 -5.88 17.62
C ALA A 328 -26.79 -5.67 16.08
N TYR A 329 -26.17 -4.63 15.53
CA TYR A 329 -26.25 -4.32 14.09
C TYR A 329 -24.97 -4.62 13.27
N TRP A 330 -23.93 -5.23 13.87
CA TRP A 330 -22.63 -5.44 13.20
C TRP A 330 -22.06 -6.87 13.28
N LEU A 331 -22.89 -7.91 13.16
CA LEU A 331 -22.39 -9.29 12.98
C LEU A 331 -23.08 -9.94 11.77
N PRO A 332 -22.36 -10.09 10.65
CA PRO A 332 -22.13 -11.45 10.19
C PRO A 332 -20.69 -11.65 9.69
N SER A 333 -20.04 -12.72 10.17
CA SER A 333 -19.06 -13.60 9.46
C SER A 333 -17.93 -14.09 10.37
N LEU A 334 -18.21 -14.67 11.54
CA LEU A 334 -17.20 -15.36 12.35
C LEU A 334 -17.75 -16.69 12.87
N LEU A 335 -18.17 -17.53 11.93
CA LEU A 335 -18.59 -18.90 12.20
C LEU A 335 -18.21 -19.84 11.05
N PHE A 336 -17.06 -19.65 10.39
CA PHE A 336 -16.63 -20.61 9.35
C PHE A 336 -15.11 -20.69 9.07
N VAL A 337 -14.20 -20.51 10.04
CA VAL A 337 -12.79 -20.89 9.83
C VAL A 337 -12.10 -21.37 11.11
N THR A 338 -12.46 -22.55 11.61
CA THR A 338 -11.55 -23.38 12.41
C THR A 338 -11.73 -24.85 12.04
N ALA A 339 -11.41 -25.18 10.80
CA ALA A 339 -11.05 -26.53 10.38
C ALA A 339 -10.38 -26.41 9.03
N PHE A 340 -9.04 -26.38 8.99
CA PHE A 340 -8.17 -26.95 7.96
C PHE A 340 -6.81 -26.30 8.08
N GLN A 341 -5.91 -26.98 8.78
CA GLN A 341 -4.52 -27.26 8.37
C GLN A 341 -3.72 -27.61 9.62
N HIS A 342 -3.50 -28.89 9.87
CA HIS A 342 -2.21 -29.44 10.29
C HIS A 342 -2.24 -30.97 10.10
N LYS A 343 -1.54 -31.43 9.06
CA LYS A 343 -1.19 -32.85 8.91
C LYS A 343 0.02 -33.12 9.80
N VAL A 344 -0.20 -33.80 10.92
CA VAL A 344 0.84 -34.51 11.67
C VAL A 344 0.37 -35.97 11.82
N PRO A 345 1.19 -36.98 11.53
CA PRO A 345 0.76 -38.38 11.61
C PRO A 345 1.11 -38.99 12.97
N VAL A 346 0.11 -39.45 13.73
CA VAL A 346 0.28 -40.46 14.80
C VAL A 346 -1.06 -41.21 15.05
N PRO A 347 -1.11 -42.38 15.72
CA PRO A 347 -1.77 -43.58 15.21
C PRO A 347 -3.20 -43.80 15.74
N VAL A 348 -3.90 -44.65 15.01
CA VAL A 348 -5.20 -45.32 15.23
C VAL A 348 -5.78 -45.28 16.65
N GLY A 349 -7.04 -44.80 16.73
CA GLY A 349 -8.05 -45.29 17.68
C GLY A 349 -8.74 -44.21 18.49
N VAL A 350 -9.99 -43.87 18.13
CA VAL A 350 -11.18 -43.60 18.97
C VAL A 350 -12.20 -42.81 18.14
N SER A 351 -13.42 -43.35 18.04
CA SER A 351 -14.59 -42.77 17.37
C SER A 351 -15.42 -41.92 18.35
N VAL A 352 -15.89 -40.75 17.95
CA VAL A 352 -17.01 -40.05 18.61
C VAL A 352 -17.96 -39.48 17.54
N SER A 353 -19.24 -39.84 17.65
CA SER A 353 -20.38 -39.44 16.81
C SER A 353 -20.96 -38.09 17.24
N VAL A 354 -21.39 -37.27 16.28
CA VAL A 354 -22.13 -36.01 16.53
C VAL A 354 -23.60 -36.22 16.16
N GLU A 355 -24.50 -36.08 17.13
CA GLU A 355 -25.95 -36.04 16.94
C GLU A 355 -26.41 -34.64 16.53
N THR A 356 -27.35 -34.60 15.59
CA THR A 356 -28.02 -33.44 15.01
C THR A 356 -29.00 -32.79 16.00
N LEU A 357 -28.93 -31.47 16.18
CA LEU A 357 -29.97 -30.70 16.90
C LEU A 357 -30.84 -29.93 15.90
N THR A 358 -32.11 -30.31 15.81
CA THR A 358 -33.16 -29.62 15.03
C THR A 358 -33.90 -28.65 15.96
N ILE A 359 -34.01 -27.37 15.60
CA ILE A 359 -34.85 -26.40 16.33
C ILE A 359 -36.08 -26.07 15.48
N THR A 360 -37.25 -26.43 16.00
CA THR A 360 -38.57 -26.09 15.46
C THR A 360 -39.01 -24.74 16.03
N MET A 361 -39.43 -23.80 15.18
CA MET A 361 -40.08 -22.56 15.62
C MET A 361 -41.60 -22.76 15.71
N GLN A 362 -42.18 -22.47 16.87
CA GLN A 362 -43.62 -22.20 17.03
C GLN A 362 -43.78 -20.74 17.49
N GLY A 363 -44.66 -20.01 16.79
CA GLY A 363 -44.78 -18.57 16.88
C GLY A 363 -45.69 -18.05 18.00
N MET A 364 -45.78 -16.72 18.08
CA MET A 364 -46.92 -15.95 18.56
C MET A 364 -46.78 -14.47 18.12
N GLU A 365 -47.90 -13.89 17.70
CA GLU A 365 -48.11 -12.53 17.18
C GLU A 365 -48.31 -11.47 18.32
N PRO A 366 -48.47 -10.15 17.99
CA PRO A 366 -47.97 -9.03 18.81
C PRO A 366 -49.01 -8.32 19.70
N SER A 367 -48.54 -7.52 20.67
CA SER A 367 -49.33 -6.42 21.27
C SER A 367 -48.47 -5.23 21.69
N ALA A 368 -48.98 -4.04 21.43
CA ALA A 368 -48.48 -2.74 21.85
C ALA A 368 -48.75 -2.46 23.35
N ASP A 369 -47.86 -1.70 24.00
CA ASP A 369 -48.16 -0.50 24.81
C ASP A 369 -46.93 -0.05 25.64
N ASP A 370 -46.72 1.27 25.65
CA ASP A 370 -46.00 2.14 26.60
C ASP A 370 -44.87 1.57 27.48
N PHE A 371 -43.65 2.09 27.30
CA PHE A 371 -42.71 2.30 28.41
C PHE A 371 -41.96 3.64 28.31
N ASN A 372 -42.19 4.47 29.31
CA ASN A 372 -41.59 5.77 29.58
C ASN A 372 -40.51 5.57 30.66
N LEU A 373 -39.27 6.06 30.46
CA LEU A 373 -38.19 5.92 31.43
C LEU A 373 -37.46 7.25 31.67
N SER A 374 -37.78 7.86 32.83
CA SER A 374 -37.04 8.95 33.46
C SER A 374 -35.97 8.39 34.40
N ALA A 375 -34.72 8.87 34.31
CA ALA A 375 -33.65 8.50 35.25
C ALA A 375 -33.33 9.65 36.22
N THR A 376 -33.34 9.35 37.52
CA THR A 376 -32.92 10.25 38.61
C THR A 376 -31.66 9.66 39.26
N PHE A 377 -30.57 10.41 39.34
CA PHE A 377 -29.34 9.98 40.00
C PHE A 377 -29.34 10.38 41.49
N THR A 378 -29.08 9.42 42.37
CA THR A 378 -28.82 9.65 43.80
C THR A 378 -27.32 9.55 44.08
N ASN A 379 -26.78 10.55 44.77
CA ASN A 379 -25.38 10.68 45.13
C ASN A 379 -25.18 10.26 46.60
N LYS A 380 -24.18 9.42 46.91
CA LYS A 380 -23.81 9.04 48.28
C LYS A 380 -22.58 9.82 48.75
N SER A 381 -22.76 10.46 49.90
CA SER A 381 -21.86 11.30 50.69
C SER A 381 -20.84 10.48 51.50
N THR A 382 -19.62 10.95 51.84
CA THR A 382 -19.22 11.83 52.99
C THR A 382 -17.69 11.70 53.23
N PRO A 383 -16.99 12.44 54.13
CA PRO A 383 -17.17 13.83 54.62
C PRO A 383 -15.87 14.66 54.87
N SER A 384 -16.07 15.97 55.15
CA SER A 384 -15.29 16.90 56.02
C SER A 384 -13.90 17.38 55.55
N GLY A 385 -13.52 18.67 55.53
CA GLY A 385 -14.13 19.92 56.00
C GLY A 385 -13.04 21.04 56.03
N TYR A 386 -13.45 22.31 55.84
CA TYR A 386 -12.93 23.57 56.41
C TYR A 386 -13.16 24.77 55.45
N LEU A 387 -13.86 25.77 55.99
CA LEU A 387 -14.21 27.06 55.41
C LEU A 387 -13.05 28.06 55.50
N THR A 388 -12.88 28.96 54.50
CA THR A 388 -12.70 30.42 54.71
C THR A 388 -12.70 31.23 53.38
N SER A 389 -13.67 32.15 53.26
CA SER A 389 -13.53 33.61 53.05
C SER A 389 -12.86 34.25 51.79
N PHE A 390 -13.71 34.97 51.03
CA PHE A 390 -13.59 36.33 50.46
C PHE A 390 -12.53 36.74 49.38
N ARG A 391 -13.09 37.06 48.19
CA ARG A 391 -13.05 38.33 47.42
C ARG A 391 -11.75 38.94 46.84
N THR A 392 -11.79 39.00 45.49
CA THR A 392 -11.60 40.15 44.56
C THR A 392 -10.23 40.70 44.13
N ARG A 393 -10.16 40.83 42.78
CA ARG A 393 -9.49 41.84 41.93
C ARG A 393 -7.97 41.66 41.76
N THR A 394 -7.45 41.60 40.54
CA THR A 394 -7.22 42.79 39.68
C THR A 394 -6.99 42.33 38.22
N VAL A 395 -7.87 42.70 37.28
CA VAL A 395 -7.64 43.62 36.12
C VAL A 395 -6.68 43.03 35.07
N ALA A 396 -7.17 42.46 33.96
CA ALA A 396 -7.67 43.10 32.72
C ALA A 396 -6.57 43.60 31.76
N MET A 397 -6.47 42.91 30.61
CA MET A 397 -5.96 43.27 29.27
C MET A 397 -5.45 41.96 28.66
N MET A 398 -5.91 41.40 27.55
CA MET A 398 -6.51 41.96 26.35
C MET A 398 -7.61 41.01 25.84
N ILE A 399 -8.82 41.55 25.67
CA ILE A 399 -9.76 41.04 24.68
C ILE A 399 -9.46 41.81 23.40
N LYS A 400 -8.92 41.13 22.39
CA LYS A 400 -9.32 41.25 20.98
C LYS A 400 -8.41 40.39 20.11
N SER A 401 -9.06 39.61 19.24
CA SER A 401 -8.50 38.97 18.06
C SER A 401 -7.77 37.65 18.29
N LEU A 402 -8.53 36.57 18.42
CA LEU A 402 -8.38 35.38 17.57
C LEU A 402 -9.65 34.51 17.73
N ALA A 403 -10.69 34.85 16.97
CA ALA A 403 -11.64 33.84 16.55
C ALA A 403 -10.90 32.98 15.53
N LEU A 404 -10.18 31.95 15.99
CA LEU A 404 -9.65 30.92 15.11
C LEU A 404 -10.64 29.76 15.17
N ILE A 405 -11.31 29.61 14.05
CA ILE A 405 -12.32 28.61 13.72
C ILE A 405 -11.80 27.22 14.10
N THR A 406 -12.39 26.58 15.09
CA THR A 406 -12.33 25.13 15.25
C THR A 406 -13.17 24.50 14.15
N LEU A 407 -12.58 24.30 12.97
CA LEU A 407 -13.07 23.32 12.02
C LEU A 407 -12.65 21.96 12.56
N ILE A 408 -13.47 21.41 13.44
CA ILE A 408 -13.53 19.97 13.61
C ILE A 408 -14.10 19.49 12.27
N THR A 409 -13.22 19.07 11.35
CA THR A 409 -13.67 18.18 10.28
C THR A 409 -14.06 16.88 10.97
N ALA A 410 -15.34 16.76 11.30
CA ALA A 410 -15.92 15.45 11.55
C ALA A 410 -15.57 14.63 10.32
N ALA A 411 -14.74 13.59 10.48
CA ALA A 411 -14.73 12.54 9.49
C ALA A 411 -16.17 12.00 9.50
N SER A 412 -16.94 12.33 8.46
CA SER A 412 -18.23 11.69 8.25
C SER A 412 -17.93 10.20 8.14
N ALA A 413 -18.60 9.37 8.93
CA ALA A 413 -18.73 7.99 8.50
C ALA A 413 -19.63 8.03 7.24
N ARG A 414 -19.34 7.22 6.24
CA ARG A 414 -20.30 6.89 5.18
C ARG A 414 -21.08 5.67 5.61
N LYS A 415 -22.36 5.63 5.29
CA LYS A 415 -23.20 4.45 5.50
C LYS A 415 -23.24 3.65 4.21
N CYS A 416 -22.60 2.49 4.21
CA CYS A 416 -22.59 1.58 3.08
C CYS A 416 -23.38 0.31 3.40
N THR A 417 -24.28 -0.08 2.49
CA THR A 417 -25.15 -1.26 2.62
C THR A 417 -25.01 -2.11 1.38
N ASN A 418 -24.64 -3.38 1.57
CA ASN A 418 -24.72 -4.39 0.52
C ASN A 418 -26.18 -4.78 0.30
N ILE A 419 -26.63 -4.71 -0.95
CA ILE A 419 -27.99 -5.04 -1.38
C ILE A 419 -27.94 -6.05 -2.53
N THR A 420 -28.98 -6.87 -2.61
CA THR A 420 -29.25 -7.72 -3.78
C THR A 420 -30.48 -7.17 -4.48
N VAL A 421 -30.35 -6.82 -5.75
CA VAL A 421 -31.40 -6.20 -6.54
C VAL A 421 -31.95 -7.22 -7.54
N PRO A 422 -33.14 -7.79 -7.30
CA PRO A 422 -33.76 -8.71 -8.25
C PRO A 422 -34.26 -7.93 -9.47
N VAL A 423 -33.92 -8.41 -10.66
CA VAL A 423 -34.28 -7.80 -11.95
C VAL A 423 -34.79 -8.87 -12.91
N SER A 424 -35.88 -8.56 -13.61
CA SER A 424 -36.34 -9.33 -14.77
C SER A 424 -35.86 -8.61 -16.02
N LEU A 425 -35.08 -9.29 -16.84
CA LEU A 425 -34.39 -8.69 -17.98
C LEU A 425 -34.80 -9.36 -19.28
N ASP A 426 -34.92 -8.53 -20.32
CA ASP A 426 -35.06 -8.94 -21.71
C ASP A 426 -34.00 -8.23 -22.55
N SER A 427 -33.24 -8.95 -23.37
CA SER A 427 -32.25 -8.38 -24.29
C SER A 427 -32.20 -9.12 -25.62
N GLN A 428 -31.80 -8.41 -26.69
CA GLN A 428 -31.45 -9.01 -27.97
C GLN A 428 -29.96 -9.35 -27.97
N ASN A 429 -29.64 -10.60 -27.67
CA ASN A 429 -28.26 -11.07 -27.62
C ASN A 429 -27.81 -11.62 -28.98
N ALA A 430 -26.54 -11.47 -29.28
CA ALA A 430 -25.93 -12.10 -30.45
C ALA A 430 -25.87 -13.62 -30.24
N VAL A 431 -26.07 -14.38 -31.32
CA VAL A 431 -25.91 -15.84 -31.33
C VAL A 431 -24.64 -16.18 -32.10
N PHE A 432 -23.72 -16.89 -31.46
CA PHE A 432 -22.44 -17.28 -32.05
C PHE A 432 -22.43 -18.75 -32.51
N THR A 433 -21.72 -19.05 -33.59
CA THR A 433 -21.61 -20.39 -34.20
C THR A 433 -20.52 -21.26 -33.58
N ILE A 434 -19.73 -20.70 -32.66
CA ILE A 434 -18.66 -21.40 -31.95
C ILE A 434 -19.18 -22.00 -30.64
N GLU A 435 -18.38 -22.88 -30.04
CA GLU A 435 -18.59 -23.33 -28.67
C GLU A 435 -17.74 -22.50 -27.70
N ALA A 436 -18.13 -22.44 -26.43
CA ALA A 436 -17.33 -21.80 -25.40
C ALA A 436 -16.00 -22.59 -25.23
N PRO A 437 -14.83 -21.92 -25.26
CA PRO A 437 -13.54 -22.61 -25.13
C PRO A 437 -13.39 -23.20 -23.72
N LEU A 438 -13.01 -24.48 -23.63
CA LEU A 438 -12.92 -25.21 -22.36
C LEU A 438 -11.48 -25.58 -21.99
N THR A 439 -10.60 -25.72 -22.98
CA THR A 439 -9.19 -26.11 -22.80
C THR A 439 -8.25 -24.93 -22.99
N GLY A 440 -7.03 -25.03 -22.48
CA GLY A 440 -6.00 -24.01 -22.68
C GLY A 440 -5.70 -23.70 -24.15
N ILE A 441 -5.76 -24.72 -25.02
CA ILE A 441 -5.54 -24.57 -26.47
C ILE A 441 -6.68 -23.78 -27.11
N GLU A 442 -7.93 -24.10 -26.75
CA GLU A 442 -9.12 -23.42 -27.28
C GLU A 442 -9.17 -21.96 -26.82
N VAL A 443 -8.90 -21.70 -25.54
CA VAL A 443 -8.86 -20.33 -24.99
C VAL A 443 -7.76 -19.51 -25.67
N THR A 444 -6.57 -20.08 -25.84
CA THR A 444 -5.47 -19.40 -26.56
C THR A 444 -5.86 -19.12 -28.01
N SER A 445 -6.47 -20.10 -28.69
CA SER A 445 -6.92 -19.95 -30.08
C SER A 445 -8.00 -18.88 -30.21
N PHE A 446 -8.92 -18.83 -29.25
CA PHE A 446 -9.97 -17.80 -29.17
C PHE A 446 -9.36 -16.40 -29.01
N ALA A 447 -8.41 -16.22 -28.08
CA ALA A 447 -7.72 -14.94 -27.90
C ALA A 447 -6.95 -14.49 -29.16
N ILE A 448 -6.26 -15.43 -29.83
CA ILE A 448 -5.58 -15.15 -31.12
C ILE A 448 -6.58 -14.80 -32.22
N ASN A 449 -7.74 -15.47 -32.27
CA ASN A 449 -8.79 -15.18 -33.24
C ASN A 449 -9.36 -13.76 -33.06
N LEU A 450 -9.54 -13.29 -31.82
CA LEU A 450 -9.94 -11.90 -31.53
C LEU A 450 -8.95 -10.87 -32.07
N ALA A 451 -7.65 -11.20 -32.09
CA ALA A 451 -6.60 -10.33 -32.62
C ALA A 451 -6.37 -10.47 -34.14
N ARG A 452 -7.01 -11.44 -34.80
CA ARG A 452 -6.83 -11.71 -36.22
C ARG A 452 -7.33 -10.52 -37.05
N GLN A 453 -6.43 -9.94 -37.82
CA GLN A 453 -6.75 -8.87 -38.77
C GLN A 453 -7.50 -9.43 -39.98
N GLY A 454 -8.56 -8.75 -40.42
CA GLY A 454 -9.35 -9.12 -41.58
C GLY A 454 -10.77 -8.55 -41.51
N GLU A 455 -11.40 -8.47 -42.67
CA GLU A 455 -12.79 -8.04 -42.83
C GLU A 455 -13.60 -9.18 -43.48
N PRO A 456 -14.72 -9.64 -42.89
CA PRO A 456 -15.26 -9.20 -41.60
C PRO A 456 -14.37 -9.63 -40.42
N SER A 457 -14.49 -8.93 -39.29
CA SER A 457 -13.77 -9.25 -38.06
C SER A 457 -14.17 -10.64 -37.50
N PHE A 458 -13.37 -11.22 -36.60
CA PHE A 458 -13.69 -12.54 -36.03
C PHE A 458 -15.09 -12.60 -35.37
N PRO A 459 -15.50 -11.63 -34.52
CA PRO A 459 -16.86 -11.61 -33.98
C PRO A 459 -17.96 -11.60 -35.05
N GLU A 460 -17.78 -10.83 -36.13
CA GLU A 460 -18.73 -10.77 -37.25
C GLU A 460 -18.77 -12.06 -38.06
N GLN A 461 -17.64 -12.75 -38.22
CA GLN A 461 -17.59 -14.05 -38.92
C GLN A 461 -18.38 -15.13 -38.18
N VAL A 462 -18.34 -15.12 -36.84
CA VAL A 462 -18.96 -16.17 -36.02
C VAL A 462 -20.36 -15.82 -35.55
N GLN A 463 -20.81 -14.57 -35.73
CA GLN A 463 -22.17 -14.15 -35.39
C GLN A 463 -23.17 -14.63 -36.46
N LYS A 464 -24.19 -15.38 -36.05
CA LYS A 464 -25.25 -15.92 -36.92
C LYS A 464 -26.49 -15.03 -36.98
N GLY A 465 -26.73 -14.24 -35.94
CA GLY A 465 -27.93 -13.41 -35.79
C GLY A 465 -28.13 -13.00 -34.34
N PHE A 466 -29.37 -12.67 -33.99
CA PHE A 466 -29.76 -12.30 -32.64
C PHE A 466 -30.89 -13.21 -32.14
N THR A 467 -30.95 -13.41 -30.83
CA THR A 467 -32.06 -14.07 -30.13
C THR A 467 -32.48 -13.23 -28.93
N THR A 468 -33.74 -13.38 -28.53
CA THR A 468 -34.20 -12.82 -27.26
C THR A 468 -33.70 -13.70 -26.12
N VAL A 469 -33.04 -13.08 -25.15
CA VAL A 469 -32.71 -13.68 -23.86
C VAL A 469 -33.57 -13.01 -22.81
N SER A 470 -34.30 -13.83 -22.05
CA SER A 470 -35.23 -13.40 -21.01
C SER A 470 -34.95 -14.19 -19.74
N GLY A 471 -34.90 -13.53 -18.59
CA GLY A 471 -34.67 -14.21 -17.33
C GLY A 471 -34.80 -13.32 -16.11
N ASP A 472 -34.90 -13.96 -14.95
CA ASP A 472 -34.83 -13.31 -13.64
C ASP A 472 -33.41 -13.48 -13.09
N TYR A 473 -32.81 -12.37 -12.68
CA TYR A 473 -31.44 -12.29 -12.20
C TYR A 473 -31.37 -11.51 -10.89
N GLU A 474 -30.30 -11.76 -10.14
CA GLU A 474 -29.94 -11.03 -8.95
C GLU A 474 -28.67 -10.22 -9.21
N LEU A 475 -28.75 -8.90 -9.05
CA LEU A 475 -27.60 -8.01 -9.13
C LEU A 475 -27.11 -7.69 -7.74
N ALA A 476 -25.87 -8.04 -7.44
CA ALA A 476 -25.28 -7.73 -6.16
C ALA A 476 -24.65 -6.33 -6.22
N ALA A 477 -25.07 -5.43 -5.33
CA ALA A 477 -24.65 -4.04 -5.31
C ALA A 477 -24.34 -3.53 -3.91
N THR A 478 -23.64 -2.42 -3.82
CA THR A 478 -23.30 -1.72 -2.58
C THR A 478 -23.71 -0.27 -2.76
N TYR A 479 -24.69 0.14 -1.95
CA TYR A 479 -25.18 1.50 -1.89
C TYR A 479 -24.49 2.22 -0.74
N CYS A 480 -23.94 3.40 -0.98
CA CYS A 480 -23.38 4.24 0.08
C CYS A 480 -23.98 5.65 0.05
N GLU A 481 -24.13 6.23 1.23
CA GLU A 481 -24.62 7.59 1.43
C GLU A 481 -23.88 8.32 2.57
N PRO A 482 -23.91 9.67 2.58
CA PRO A 482 -23.39 10.46 3.68
C PRO A 482 -24.13 10.20 5.00
N ASP A 483 -23.48 10.44 6.14
CA ASP A 483 -24.10 10.27 7.46
C ASP A 483 -25.39 11.10 7.64
N ALA A 484 -25.42 12.28 7.01
CA ALA A 484 -26.54 13.21 7.01
C ALA A 484 -27.76 12.72 6.21
N GLY A 485 -27.64 11.58 5.53
CA GLY A 485 -28.66 10.95 4.69
C GLY A 485 -28.31 10.98 3.19
N PRO A 486 -29.19 10.44 2.34
CA PRO A 486 -28.99 10.35 0.90
C PRO A 486 -28.58 11.69 0.26
N GLY A 487 -27.55 11.66 -0.57
CA GLY A 487 -27.19 12.77 -1.45
C GLY A 487 -28.32 13.11 -2.43
N LYS A 488 -28.24 14.29 -3.08
CA LYS A 488 -29.25 14.72 -4.07
C LYS A 488 -29.16 13.98 -5.40
N GLU A 489 -28.01 13.35 -5.66
CA GLU A 489 -27.73 12.62 -6.88
C GLU A 489 -27.08 11.28 -6.56
N LEU A 490 -27.35 10.30 -7.42
CA LEU A 490 -26.78 8.96 -7.34
C LEU A 490 -25.75 8.76 -8.45
N GLN A 491 -24.55 8.35 -8.08
CA GLN A 491 -23.53 7.87 -9.02
C GLN A 491 -23.61 6.35 -9.12
N ILE A 492 -24.11 5.83 -10.24
CA ILE A 492 -24.13 4.39 -10.52
C ILE A 492 -22.82 4.03 -11.23
N MET A 493 -22.04 3.16 -10.59
CA MET A 493 -20.66 2.86 -10.97
C MET A 493 -20.52 1.44 -11.49
N THR A 494 -20.10 1.31 -12.75
CA THR A 494 -19.95 0.04 -13.46
C THR A 494 -18.47 -0.25 -13.71
N HIS A 495 -17.97 -1.35 -13.16
CA HIS A 495 -16.57 -1.76 -13.29
C HIS A 495 -16.25 -2.38 -14.67
N GLY A 496 -14.96 -2.52 -14.97
CA GLY A 496 -14.46 -3.13 -16.20
C GLY A 496 -14.31 -4.66 -16.12
N ILE A 497 -13.84 -5.25 -17.23
CA ILE A 497 -13.39 -6.66 -17.26
C ILE A 497 -12.17 -6.83 -16.34
N GLY A 498 -12.10 -7.94 -15.62
CA GLY A 498 -11.00 -8.23 -14.68
C GLY A 498 -11.29 -7.76 -13.25
N PHE A 499 -12.37 -7.02 -13.03
CA PHE A 499 -12.75 -6.45 -11.73
C PHE A 499 -14.18 -6.82 -11.33
N ASP A 500 -14.54 -6.55 -10.07
CA ASP A 500 -15.91 -6.51 -9.55
C ASP A 500 -16.24 -5.09 -9.04
N ARG A 501 -17.38 -4.92 -8.34
CA ARG A 501 -17.80 -3.61 -7.80
C ARG A 501 -16.74 -2.96 -6.90
N SER A 502 -15.88 -3.76 -6.26
CA SER A 502 -14.84 -3.24 -5.36
C SER A 502 -13.80 -2.39 -6.08
N TYR A 503 -13.75 -2.41 -7.41
CA TYR A 503 -12.92 -1.49 -8.21
C TYR A 503 -13.07 -0.03 -7.78
N TRP A 504 -14.28 0.39 -7.40
CA TRP A 504 -14.59 1.78 -7.03
C TRP A 504 -14.40 2.08 -5.54
N ASP A 505 -14.28 1.04 -4.71
CA ASP A 505 -14.13 1.13 -3.25
C ASP A 505 -13.13 0.10 -2.74
N PHE A 506 -11.93 0.10 -3.34
CA PHE A 506 -11.00 -1.00 -3.15
C PHE A 506 -10.39 -0.95 -1.74
N PRO A 507 -10.52 -2.02 -0.92
CA PRO A 507 -10.09 -2.02 0.48
C PRO A 507 -8.58 -2.27 0.58
N TYR A 508 -7.79 -1.33 0.07
CA TYR A 508 -6.32 -1.35 0.12
C TYR A 508 -5.77 -0.03 0.65
N ASN A 509 -4.73 -0.12 1.48
CA ASN A 509 -4.07 1.02 2.11
C ASN A 509 -5.08 2.00 2.74
N ASN A 510 -5.94 1.49 3.63
CA ASN A 510 -7.02 2.25 4.29
C ASN A 510 -7.97 2.96 3.30
N TYR A 511 -8.38 2.27 2.24
CA TYR A 511 -9.25 2.82 1.20
C TYR A 511 -8.66 4.05 0.48
N ASN A 512 -7.33 4.18 0.43
CA ASN A 512 -6.68 5.26 -0.33
C ASN A 512 -7.07 5.21 -1.83
N TYR A 513 -7.42 4.04 -2.34
CA TYR A 513 -7.87 3.80 -3.71
C TYR A 513 -9.40 3.68 -3.82
N SER A 514 -10.13 4.39 -2.96
CA SER A 514 -11.58 4.44 -2.95
C SER A 514 -12.10 5.76 -3.51
N TYR A 515 -12.67 5.69 -4.71
CA TYR A 515 -13.44 6.79 -5.26
C TYR A 515 -14.74 6.98 -4.46
N VAL A 516 -15.38 5.90 -4.00
CA VAL A 516 -16.59 5.96 -3.18
C VAL A 516 -16.35 6.81 -1.92
N ALA A 517 -15.21 6.64 -1.24
CA ALA A 517 -14.86 7.43 -0.05
C ALA A 517 -14.84 8.92 -0.37
N ARG A 518 -14.14 9.31 -1.44
CA ARG A 518 -14.04 10.72 -1.86
C ARG A 518 -15.42 11.28 -2.25
N ALA A 519 -16.18 10.54 -3.07
CA ALA A 519 -17.48 10.99 -3.55
C ALA A 519 -18.50 11.17 -2.42
N VAL A 520 -18.54 10.25 -1.46
CA VAL A 520 -19.50 10.29 -0.34
C VAL A 520 -19.00 11.22 0.78
N ASP A 521 -17.79 10.99 1.28
CA ASP A 521 -17.29 11.62 2.51
C ASP A 521 -16.96 13.11 2.31
N GLU A 522 -16.46 13.50 1.13
CA GLU A 522 -16.05 14.88 0.86
C GLU A 522 -17.05 15.68 0.04
N HIS A 523 -17.76 15.02 -0.88
CA HIS A 523 -18.64 15.71 -1.83
C HIS A 523 -20.13 15.46 -1.56
N GLY A 524 -20.48 14.59 -0.62
CA GLY A 524 -21.86 14.38 -0.20
C GLY A 524 -22.75 13.70 -1.25
N TYR A 525 -22.15 12.99 -2.21
CA TYR A 525 -22.88 12.21 -3.21
C TYR A 525 -23.34 10.88 -2.62
N SER A 526 -24.42 10.33 -3.18
CA SER A 526 -24.73 8.91 -2.99
C SER A 526 -24.13 8.10 -4.11
N THR A 527 -23.72 6.86 -3.81
CA THR A 527 -23.08 5.98 -4.77
C THR A 527 -23.71 4.59 -4.79
N LEU A 528 -23.75 3.96 -5.96
CA LEU A 528 -24.16 2.58 -6.15
C LEU A 528 -23.15 1.85 -7.03
N THR A 529 -22.28 1.04 -6.42
CA THR A 529 -21.38 0.13 -7.14
C THR A 529 -22.05 -1.22 -7.28
N TRP A 530 -21.93 -1.92 -8.41
CA TRP A 530 -22.59 -3.21 -8.62
C TRP A 530 -21.70 -4.19 -9.38
N ASP A 531 -21.85 -5.49 -9.09
CA ASP A 531 -21.21 -6.55 -9.86
C ASP A 531 -22.01 -6.77 -11.14
N ARG A 532 -21.35 -6.71 -12.30
CA ARG A 532 -22.00 -7.02 -13.58
C ARG A 532 -22.52 -8.46 -13.59
N LEU A 533 -23.47 -8.76 -14.48
CA LEU A 533 -23.90 -10.15 -14.68
C LEU A 533 -22.72 -11.02 -15.11
N GLY A 534 -22.69 -12.26 -14.61
CA GLY A 534 -21.58 -13.18 -14.85
C GLY A 534 -20.41 -13.06 -13.89
N VAL A 535 -20.32 -12.02 -13.05
CA VAL A 535 -19.16 -11.76 -12.19
C VAL A 535 -19.54 -11.42 -10.74
N GLY A 536 -18.58 -11.55 -9.82
CA GLY A 536 -18.76 -11.26 -8.40
C GLY A 536 -19.89 -12.09 -7.77
N ALA A 537 -20.74 -11.43 -6.99
CA ALA A 537 -21.89 -12.05 -6.33
C ALA A 537 -23.18 -11.97 -7.16
N SER A 538 -23.17 -11.33 -8.34
CA SER A 538 -24.32 -11.32 -9.25
C SER A 538 -24.55 -12.69 -9.89
N SER A 539 -25.77 -12.88 -10.43
CA SER A 539 -26.14 -14.07 -11.19
C SER A 539 -25.15 -14.37 -12.30
N LYS A 540 -24.89 -15.67 -12.51
CA LYS A 540 -24.00 -16.21 -13.54
C LYS A 540 -24.82 -17.04 -14.50
N GLY A 541 -24.46 -17.02 -15.77
CA GLY A 541 -25.18 -17.71 -16.84
C GLY A 541 -24.25 -18.27 -17.91
N ASP A 542 -24.85 -18.67 -19.02
CA ASP A 542 -24.14 -19.19 -20.19
C ASP A 542 -23.07 -18.17 -20.70
N PRO A 543 -21.81 -18.59 -20.84
CA PRO A 543 -20.68 -17.69 -21.12
C PRO A 543 -20.59 -17.22 -22.57
N LEU A 544 -21.50 -17.60 -23.46
CA LEU A 544 -21.35 -17.27 -24.88
C LEU A 544 -22.55 -16.52 -25.43
N ASN A 545 -23.77 -17.01 -25.22
CA ASN A 545 -24.99 -16.52 -25.83
C ASN A 545 -25.91 -15.80 -24.83
N GLU A 546 -25.69 -15.94 -23.52
CA GLU A 546 -26.48 -15.27 -22.46
C GLU A 546 -25.75 -14.09 -21.83
N ILE A 547 -24.59 -14.33 -21.21
CA ILE A 547 -23.81 -13.25 -20.59
C ILE A 547 -23.03 -12.51 -21.67
N GLN A 548 -23.54 -11.33 -22.04
CA GLN A 548 -23.01 -10.46 -23.09
C GLN A 548 -23.29 -9.00 -22.72
N VAL A 549 -22.62 -8.06 -23.42
CA VAL A 549 -22.81 -6.63 -23.20
C VAL A 549 -24.27 -6.19 -23.29
N TYR A 550 -25.09 -6.81 -24.16
CA TYR A 550 -26.50 -6.44 -24.36
C TYR A 550 -27.36 -6.73 -23.14
N LEU A 551 -27.19 -7.90 -22.52
CA LEU A 551 -27.91 -8.26 -21.30
C LEU A 551 -27.46 -7.37 -20.13
N GLU A 552 -26.18 -7.00 -20.07
CA GLU A 552 -25.65 -6.11 -19.04
C GLU A 552 -26.08 -4.65 -19.19
N ILE A 553 -26.28 -4.16 -20.42
CA ILE A 553 -26.93 -2.87 -20.68
C ILE A 553 -28.38 -2.90 -20.16
N ALA A 554 -29.12 -3.99 -20.41
CA ALA A 554 -30.46 -4.17 -19.85
C ALA A 554 -30.44 -4.23 -18.31
N ALA A 555 -29.43 -4.86 -17.71
CA ALA A 555 -29.24 -4.88 -16.26
C ALA A 555 -29.00 -3.48 -15.68
N LEU A 556 -28.10 -2.69 -16.27
CA LEU A 556 -27.85 -1.31 -15.84
C LEU A 556 -29.10 -0.43 -16.01
N LYS A 557 -29.86 -0.62 -17.10
CA LYS A 557 -31.14 0.04 -17.32
C LYS A 557 -32.13 -0.28 -16.19
N ALA A 558 -32.32 -1.56 -15.87
CA ALA A 558 -33.22 -1.99 -14.81
C ALA A 558 -32.80 -1.45 -13.43
N LEU A 559 -31.50 -1.49 -13.12
CA LEU A 559 -30.94 -0.93 -11.89
C LEU A 559 -31.20 0.58 -11.79
N THR A 560 -31.00 1.30 -12.88
CA THR A 560 -31.24 2.75 -12.95
C THR A 560 -32.71 3.11 -12.81
N THR A 561 -33.60 2.36 -13.46
CA THR A 561 -35.06 2.53 -13.34
C THR A 561 -35.49 2.34 -11.89
N LYS A 562 -35.04 1.28 -11.23
CA LYS A 562 -35.34 1.05 -9.80
C LYS A 562 -34.82 2.17 -8.90
N ALA A 563 -33.66 2.73 -9.20
CA ALA A 563 -33.12 3.89 -8.48
C ALA A 563 -34.02 5.13 -8.59
N ARG A 564 -34.54 5.40 -9.80
CA ARG A 564 -35.43 6.53 -10.07
C ARG A 564 -36.82 6.34 -9.45
N GLU A 565 -37.30 5.10 -9.42
CA GLU A 565 -38.59 4.75 -8.82
C GLU A 565 -38.54 4.63 -7.28
N GLY A 566 -37.34 4.54 -6.70
CA GLY A 566 -37.16 4.30 -5.27
C GLY A 566 -37.38 2.85 -4.85
N SER A 567 -37.28 1.90 -5.80
CA SER A 567 -37.53 0.47 -5.61
C SER A 567 -36.24 -0.35 -5.47
N LEU A 568 -35.10 0.29 -5.20
CA LEU A 568 -33.82 -0.37 -4.89
C LEU A 568 -33.78 -1.05 -3.50
N GLY A 569 -34.72 -0.72 -2.61
CA GLY A 569 -34.73 -1.24 -1.23
C GLY A 569 -33.85 -0.45 -0.25
N VAL A 570 -33.38 0.75 -0.63
CA VAL A 570 -32.55 1.64 0.22
C VAL A 570 -33.31 2.83 0.83
N GLY A 571 -34.64 2.87 0.67
CA GLY A 571 -35.50 3.87 1.33
C GLY A 571 -35.50 5.27 0.71
N CYS A 572 -34.85 5.48 -0.43
CA CYS A 572 -34.85 6.75 -1.16
C CYS A 572 -34.98 6.55 -2.67
N LYS A 573 -35.34 7.63 -3.39
CA LYS A 573 -35.42 7.69 -4.85
C LYS A 573 -34.56 8.83 -5.38
N TYR A 574 -34.05 8.68 -6.60
CA TYR A 574 -33.14 9.65 -7.20
C TYR A 574 -33.72 10.25 -8.49
N SER A 575 -33.85 11.57 -8.54
CA SER A 575 -34.22 12.28 -9.76
C SER A 575 -33.02 12.57 -10.66
N LYS A 576 -31.82 12.66 -10.08
CA LYS A 576 -30.55 12.88 -10.79
C LYS A 576 -29.67 11.63 -10.65
N VAL A 577 -29.29 11.03 -11.77
CA VAL A 577 -28.43 9.85 -11.84
C VAL A 577 -27.30 10.08 -12.82
N VAL A 578 -26.08 9.86 -12.35
CA VAL A 578 -24.85 9.93 -13.15
C VAL A 578 -24.29 8.53 -13.31
N HIS A 579 -23.91 8.14 -14.52
CA HIS A 579 -23.28 6.84 -14.78
C HIS A 579 -21.77 6.99 -14.93
N LEU A 580 -21.04 6.33 -14.03
CA LEU A 580 -19.58 6.25 -14.04
C LEU A 580 -19.19 4.85 -14.52
N GLY A 581 -18.53 4.78 -15.67
CA GLY A 581 -18.04 3.54 -16.22
C GLY A 581 -16.52 3.44 -16.15
N HIS A 582 -16.01 2.22 -16.01
CA HIS A 582 -14.60 1.92 -16.26
C HIS A 582 -14.44 0.87 -17.35
N SER A 583 -13.66 1.17 -18.39
CA SER A 583 -13.36 0.24 -19.48
C SER A 583 -14.64 -0.36 -20.09
N PHE A 584 -14.87 -1.66 -19.96
CA PHE A 584 -16.12 -2.30 -20.38
C PHE A 584 -17.37 -1.69 -19.70
N GLY A 585 -17.28 -1.28 -18.45
CA GLY A 585 -18.33 -0.51 -17.78
C GLY A 585 -18.61 0.84 -18.45
N SER A 586 -17.59 1.49 -19.04
CA SER A 586 -17.77 2.69 -19.87
C SER A 586 -18.52 2.38 -21.15
N VAL A 587 -18.29 1.21 -21.77
CA VAL A 587 -19.06 0.75 -22.94
C VAL A 587 -20.54 0.57 -22.60
N ILE A 588 -20.83 -0.01 -21.43
CA ILE A 588 -22.20 -0.21 -20.94
C ILE A 588 -22.89 1.13 -20.64
N SER A 589 -22.22 2.04 -19.90
CA SER A 589 -22.76 3.38 -19.61
C SER A 589 -22.95 4.22 -20.89
N TYR A 590 -22.03 4.12 -21.84
CA TYR A 590 -22.12 4.75 -23.14
C TYR A 590 -23.36 4.29 -23.91
N ALA A 591 -23.58 2.97 -23.99
CA ALA A 591 -24.70 2.39 -24.69
C ALA A 591 -26.04 2.72 -24.00
N LEU A 592 -26.10 2.66 -22.67
CA LEU A 592 -27.29 3.04 -21.91
C LEU A 592 -27.69 4.49 -22.20
N ALA A 593 -26.73 5.43 -22.16
CA ALA A 593 -27.01 6.83 -22.42
C ALA A 593 -27.53 7.08 -23.85
N ASN A 594 -27.17 6.21 -24.80
CA ASN A 594 -27.70 6.27 -26.17
C ASN A 594 -29.11 5.66 -26.29
N GLU A 595 -29.34 4.50 -25.65
CA GLU A 595 -30.57 3.73 -25.80
C GLU A 595 -31.70 4.18 -24.87
N SER A 596 -31.37 4.84 -23.76
CA SER A 596 -32.32 5.34 -22.76
C SER A 596 -31.78 6.64 -22.13
N PRO A 597 -31.59 7.70 -22.94
CA PRO A 597 -30.99 8.96 -22.51
C PRO A 597 -31.76 9.61 -21.34
N GLU A 598 -33.06 9.38 -21.24
CA GLU A 598 -33.93 9.90 -20.17
C GLU A 598 -33.56 9.37 -18.77
N LEU A 599 -32.80 8.27 -18.70
CA LEU A 599 -32.36 7.68 -17.45
C LEU A 599 -31.05 8.28 -16.94
N THR A 600 -30.37 9.12 -17.73
CA THR A 600 -28.98 9.52 -17.51
C THR A 600 -28.82 11.04 -17.53
N ASP A 601 -28.41 11.63 -16.41
CA ASP A 601 -28.20 13.09 -16.30
C ASP A 601 -26.79 13.53 -16.72
N ALA A 602 -25.79 12.66 -16.53
CA ALA A 602 -24.44 12.82 -17.08
C ALA A 602 -23.73 11.45 -17.15
N ILE A 603 -22.71 11.35 -18.01
CA ILE A 603 -21.84 10.17 -18.08
C ILE A 603 -20.37 10.55 -17.89
N VAL A 604 -19.65 9.68 -17.17
CA VAL A 604 -18.21 9.73 -17.02
C VAL A 604 -17.62 8.39 -17.43
N LEU A 605 -16.85 8.40 -18.50
CA LEU A 605 -16.29 7.21 -19.12
C LEU A 605 -14.80 7.14 -18.83
N THR A 606 -14.40 6.25 -17.93
CA THR A 606 -13.00 6.09 -17.53
C THR A 606 -12.34 4.94 -18.29
N GLY A 607 -11.04 5.05 -18.59
CA GLY A 607 -10.29 4.03 -19.35
C GLY A 607 -10.94 3.74 -20.70
N PHE A 608 -11.32 4.78 -21.45
CA PHE A 608 -12.16 4.66 -22.64
C PHE A 608 -11.78 5.68 -23.71
N THR A 609 -11.90 5.29 -24.98
CA THR A 609 -12.01 6.17 -26.15
C THR A 609 -12.55 5.33 -27.32
N GLN A 610 -13.07 5.95 -28.38
CA GLN A 610 -13.47 5.25 -29.60
C GLN A 610 -12.27 4.77 -30.47
N ALA A 611 -11.05 4.76 -29.94
CA ALA A 611 -9.88 4.14 -30.58
C ALA A 611 -9.81 2.62 -30.28
N THR A 612 -10.75 1.85 -30.85
CA THR A 612 -10.94 0.42 -30.56
C THR A 612 -9.90 -0.54 -31.16
N ALA A 613 -8.96 -0.03 -31.98
CA ALA A 613 -7.97 -0.85 -32.66
C ALA A 613 -7.05 -1.65 -31.71
N TYR A 614 -6.88 -1.17 -30.47
CA TYR A 614 -5.97 -1.74 -29.48
C TYR A 614 -6.61 -2.82 -28.59
N LEU A 615 -7.90 -3.09 -28.73
CA LEU A 615 -8.59 -4.15 -27.97
C LEU A 615 -8.01 -5.55 -28.26
N SER A 616 -7.39 -5.74 -29.43
CA SER A 616 -6.64 -6.94 -29.76
C SER A 616 -5.42 -7.16 -28.85
N LEU A 617 -4.73 -6.08 -28.45
CA LEU A 617 -3.61 -6.13 -27.51
C LEU A 617 -4.11 -6.54 -26.12
N PHE A 618 -5.27 -6.05 -25.72
CA PHE A 618 -5.90 -6.48 -24.47
C PHE A 618 -6.18 -8.00 -24.48
N ALA A 619 -6.78 -8.51 -25.55
CA ALA A 619 -7.13 -9.93 -25.65
C ALA A 619 -5.90 -10.84 -25.57
N VAL A 620 -4.82 -10.51 -26.29
CA VAL A 620 -3.58 -11.30 -26.30
C VAL A 620 -2.75 -11.08 -25.03
N GLY A 621 -2.65 -9.83 -24.57
CA GLY A 621 -1.90 -9.44 -23.37
C GLY A 621 -2.47 -10.04 -22.08
N SER A 622 -3.77 -10.30 -22.05
CA SER A 622 -4.40 -11.02 -20.94
C SER A 622 -3.87 -12.44 -20.73
N ASN A 623 -3.32 -13.06 -21.79
CA ASN A 623 -2.88 -14.46 -21.78
C ASN A 623 -3.89 -15.38 -21.07
N PHE A 624 -5.12 -15.37 -21.57
CA PHE A 624 -6.26 -16.01 -20.89
C PHE A 624 -6.06 -17.52 -20.69
N ILE A 625 -6.60 -18.03 -19.58
CA ILE A 625 -6.72 -19.46 -19.25
C ILE A 625 -8.18 -19.83 -19.05
N PRO A 626 -8.58 -21.10 -19.28
CA PRO A 626 -9.92 -21.54 -18.91
C PRO A 626 -10.12 -21.37 -17.41
N ILE A 627 -11.33 -20.97 -16.99
CA ILE A 627 -11.60 -20.67 -15.58
C ILE A 627 -11.31 -21.85 -14.65
N THR A 628 -11.45 -23.07 -15.16
CA THR A 628 -11.17 -24.35 -14.46
C THR A 628 -9.70 -24.51 -14.09
N ALA A 629 -8.80 -23.76 -14.72
CA ALA A 629 -7.37 -23.71 -14.40
C ALA A 629 -7.00 -22.51 -13.51
N SER A 630 -7.97 -21.69 -13.11
CA SER A 630 -7.76 -20.51 -12.26
C SER A 630 -8.11 -20.79 -10.78
N PRO A 631 -7.67 -19.93 -9.85
CA PRO A 631 -8.12 -19.98 -8.45
C PRO A 631 -9.65 -19.84 -8.25
N LEU A 632 -10.38 -19.44 -9.29
CA LEU A 632 -11.83 -19.21 -9.25
C LEU A 632 -12.64 -20.36 -9.86
N ALA A 633 -12.01 -21.50 -10.16
CA ALA A 633 -12.65 -22.66 -10.80
C ALA A 633 -13.96 -23.10 -10.13
N ASP A 634 -14.03 -23.07 -8.79
CA ASP A 634 -15.20 -23.51 -8.04
C ASP A 634 -16.32 -22.45 -7.93
N LYS A 635 -16.06 -21.22 -8.38
CA LYS A 635 -17.00 -20.09 -8.25
C LYS A 635 -17.75 -19.76 -9.54
N TYR A 636 -17.29 -20.29 -10.67
CA TYR A 636 -17.77 -19.92 -12.01
C TYR A 636 -18.01 -21.15 -12.87
N PRO A 637 -19.04 -21.12 -13.74
CA PRO A 637 -19.30 -22.22 -14.64
C PRO A 637 -18.19 -22.34 -15.70
N ALA A 638 -18.01 -23.54 -16.23
CA ALA A 638 -17.06 -23.80 -17.31
C ALA A 638 -17.37 -22.94 -18.56
N GLY A 639 -16.32 -22.57 -19.29
CA GLY A 639 -16.41 -21.71 -20.48
C GLY A 639 -16.13 -20.22 -20.22
N TYR A 640 -16.08 -19.79 -18.95
CA TYR A 640 -15.49 -18.51 -18.58
C TYR A 640 -13.97 -18.57 -18.75
N VAL A 641 -13.33 -17.42 -18.91
CA VAL A 641 -11.87 -17.29 -19.02
C VAL A 641 -11.33 -16.30 -17.98
N GLY A 642 -10.16 -16.61 -17.43
CA GLY A 642 -9.45 -15.78 -16.45
C GLY A 642 -8.04 -15.44 -16.93
N VAL A 643 -7.38 -14.50 -16.25
CA VAL A 643 -6.00 -14.11 -16.57
C VAL A 643 -5.02 -15.15 -15.99
N SER A 644 -3.97 -15.48 -16.73
CA SER A 644 -3.00 -16.52 -16.32
C SER A 644 -2.02 -16.10 -15.23
N SER A 645 -1.71 -14.80 -15.13
CA SER A 645 -0.55 -14.33 -14.38
C SER A 645 -0.66 -12.84 -14.00
N THR A 646 0.15 -12.42 -13.04
CA THR A 646 0.33 -11.00 -12.69
C THR A 646 0.84 -10.17 -13.86
N GLU A 647 1.66 -10.74 -14.74
CA GLU A 647 2.18 -10.06 -15.94
C GLU A 647 1.04 -9.71 -16.91
N GLY A 648 0.08 -10.63 -17.11
CA GLY A 648 -1.09 -10.35 -17.94
C GLY A 648 -1.99 -9.24 -17.37
N VAL A 649 -2.14 -9.21 -16.04
CA VAL A 649 -2.82 -8.11 -15.33
C VAL A 649 -2.05 -6.80 -15.52
N GLN A 650 -0.73 -6.83 -15.36
CA GLN A 650 0.11 -5.65 -15.50
C GLN A 650 0.03 -5.06 -16.91
N ILE A 651 0.22 -5.88 -17.95
CA ILE A 651 0.18 -5.47 -19.36
C ILE A 651 -1.10 -4.68 -19.66
N ASN A 652 -2.23 -5.13 -19.13
CA ASN A 652 -3.51 -4.51 -19.44
C ASN A 652 -3.85 -3.32 -18.55
N PHE A 653 -3.48 -3.35 -17.28
CA PHE A 653 -4.04 -2.43 -16.27
C PHE A 653 -3.01 -1.47 -15.65
N PHE A 654 -1.74 -1.84 -15.55
CA PHE A 654 -0.76 -1.12 -14.72
C PHE A 654 0.40 -0.58 -15.54
N ALA A 655 0.70 0.71 -15.39
CA ALA A 655 1.81 1.37 -16.07
C ALA A 655 3.05 1.47 -15.18
N GLU A 656 4.23 1.23 -15.76
CA GLU A 656 5.51 1.28 -15.05
C GLU A 656 5.68 2.58 -14.24
N GLY A 657 6.02 2.44 -12.95
CA GLY A 657 6.28 3.56 -12.05
C GLY A 657 5.03 4.20 -11.43
N ASP A 658 3.82 3.81 -11.85
CA ASP A 658 2.56 4.37 -11.34
C ASP A 658 1.76 3.37 -10.50
N PHE A 659 2.35 2.36 -9.86
CA PHE A 659 1.60 1.46 -8.98
C PHE A 659 2.45 0.80 -7.88
N ASP A 660 1.75 0.31 -6.86
CA ASP A 660 2.31 -0.53 -5.81
C ASP A 660 2.36 -1.99 -6.29
N PRO A 661 3.52 -2.66 -6.32
CA PRO A 661 3.62 -4.07 -6.69
C PRO A 661 2.66 -4.99 -5.92
N LYS A 662 2.35 -4.68 -4.65
CA LYS A 662 1.40 -5.48 -3.88
C LYS A 662 -0.03 -5.32 -4.38
N LEU A 663 -0.38 -4.15 -4.89
CA LEU A 663 -1.69 -3.89 -5.50
C LEU A 663 -1.86 -4.67 -6.81
N LEU A 664 -0.77 -4.86 -7.56
CA LEU A 664 -0.78 -5.75 -8.74
C LEU A 664 -1.05 -7.21 -8.35
N GLU A 665 -0.39 -7.72 -7.30
CA GLU A 665 -0.66 -9.08 -6.78
C GLU A 665 -2.12 -9.24 -6.34
N LEU A 666 -2.66 -8.25 -5.61
CA LEU A 666 -4.05 -8.25 -5.15
C LEU A 666 -5.04 -8.16 -6.31
N ALA A 667 -4.74 -7.36 -7.34
CA ALA A 667 -5.57 -7.26 -8.54
C ALA A 667 -5.61 -8.59 -9.32
N TYR A 668 -4.51 -9.37 -9.30
CA TYR A 668 -4.51 -10.72 -9.84
C TYR A 668 -5.29 -11.70 -8.96
N GLU A 669 -5.06 -11.71 -7.65
CA GLU A 669 -5.70 -12.64 -6.71
C GLU A 669 -7.22 -12.44 -6.62
N LYS A 670 -7.66 -11.18 -6.64
CA LYS A 670 -9.08 -10.79 -6.59
C LYS A 670 -9.70 -10.56 -7.97
N GLY A 671 -8.91 -10.74 -9.04
CA GLY A 671 -9.35 -10.47 -10.39
C GLY A 671 -10.55 -11.34 -10.77
N GLN A 672 -11.52 -10.77 -11.48
CA GLN A 672 -12.72 -11.48 -11.92
C GLN A 672 -12.59 -12.02 -13.35
N PRO A 673 -13.28 -13.12 -13.69
CA PRO A 673 -13.22 -13.64 -15.04
C PRO A 673 -14.03 -12.80 -16.03
N VAL A 674 -13.95 -13.21 -17.29
CA VAL A 674 -14.76 -12.67 -18.38
C VAL A 674 -15.33 -13.82 -19.21
N THR A 675 -16.46 -13.57 -19.83
CA THR A 675 -17.08 -14.50 -20.76
C THR A 675 -16.61 -14.25 -22.20
N PRO A 676 -16.43 -15.30 -23.00
CA PRO A 676 -16.31 -15.18 -24.46
C PRO A 676 -17.40 -14.31 -25.10
N GLY A 677 -18.65 -14.39 -24.59
CA GLY A 677 -19.77 -13.55 -25.04
C GLY A 677 -19.53 -12.06 -24.85
N GLU A 678 -19.04 -11.62 -23.68
CA GLU A 678 -18.61 -10.24 -23.44
C GLU A 678 -17.49 -9.83 -24.42
N LEU A 679 -16.45 -10.66 -24.59
CA LEU A 679 -15.30 -10.34 -25.45
C LEU A 679 -15.70 -10.20 -26.94
N LEU A 680 -16.63 -11.02 -27.42
CA LEU A 680 -17.13 -10.96 -28.80
C LEU A 680 -18.05 -9.75 -29.04
N THR A 681 -18.74 -9.27 -28.00
CA THR A 681 -19.76 -8.23 -28.15
C THR A 681 -19.29 -6.82 -27.77
N LEU A 682 -18.15 -6.67 -27.07
CA LEU A 682 -17.64 -5.39 -26.57
C LEU A 682 -17.48 -4.31 -27.64
N GLY A 683 -16.95 -4.66 -28.82
CA GLY A 683 -16.63 -3.68 -29.87
C GLY A 683 -17.87 -3.00 -30.46
N ALA A 684 -18.98 -3.72 -30.58
CA ALA A 684 -20.15 -3.24 -31.32
C ALA A 684 -20.83 -2.03 -30.66
N PRO A 685 -21.13 -2.00 -29.34
CA PRO A 685 -21.66 -0.79 -28.72
C PRO A 685 -20.65 0.36 -28.67
N ALA A 686 -19.36 0.08 -28.43
CA ALA A 686 -18.33 1.11 -28.31
C ALA A 686 -18.15 1.96 -29.60
N GLY A 687 -18.34 1.33 -30.78
CA GLY A 687 -18.18 1.98 -32.08
C GLY A 687 -19.42 2.68 -32.65
N LYS A 688 -20.58 2.62 -31.99
CA LYS A 688 -21.81 3.30 -32.49
C LYS A 688 -21.74 4.80 -32.23
N ASN A 689 -22.35 5.62 -33.07
CA ASN A 689 -22.58 7.04 -32.74
C ASN A 689 -23.59 7.16 -31.59
N ASN A 690 -23.41 8.18 -30.74
CA ASN A 690 -24.25 8.42 -29.57
C ASN A 690 -25.05 9.72 -29.73
N THR A 691 -26.37 9.62 -29.59
CA THR A 691 -27.30 10.76 -29.66
C THR A 691 -27.57 11.40 -28.31
N TYR A 692 -26.89 10.96 -27.24
CA TYR A 692 -27.00 11.54 -25.91
C TYR A 692 -26.66 13.04 -25.91
N THR A 693 -27.54 13.83 -25.29
CA THR A 693 -27.44 15.29 -25.25
C THR A 693 -26.89 15.85 -23.95
N GLY A 694 -26.77 15.02 -22.91
CA GLY A 694 -26.25 15.44 -21.62
C GLY A 694 -24.73 15.65 -21.60
N PRO A 695 -24.18 16.06 -20.45
CA PRO A 695 -22.75 16.25 -20.25
C PRO A 695 -21.97 14.93 -20.30
N VAL A 696 -20.80 14.97 -20.94
CA VAL A 696 -19.91 13.82 -21.13
C VAL A 696 -18.49 14.18 -20.70
N GLN A 697 -17.90 13.32 -19.87
CA GLN A 697 -16.47 13.36 -19.53
C GLN A 697 -15.82 12.02 -19.90
N ILE A 698 -14.65 12.08 -20.54
CA ILE A 698 -13.78 10.91 -20.73
C ILE A 698 -12.49 11.14 -19.94
N VAL A 699 -12.05 10.12 -19.19
CA VAL A 699 -10.80 10.14 -18.42
C VAL A 699 -10.01 8.87 -18.71
N THR A 700 -8.79 8.98 -19.23
CA THR A 700 -8.00 7.80 -19.62
C THR A 700 -6.53 8.02 -19.26
N GLY A 701 -5.81 6.95 -18.90
CA GLY A 701 -4.40 7.03 -18.54
C GLY A 701 -3.54 7.24 -19.78
N SER A 702 -2.48 8.05 -19.69
CA SER A 702 -1.59 8.30 -20.82
C SER A 702 -0.92 7.04 -21.39
N ARG A 703 -0.80 5.99 -20.55
CA ARG A 703 -0.22 4.67 -20.83
C ARG A 703 -1.29 3.57 -20.93
N ASP A 704 -2.52 3.93 -21.30
CA ASP A 704 -3.61 2.99 -21.48
C ASP A 704 -3.35 2.06 -22.67
N VAL A 705 -3.25 0.75 -22.43
CA VAL A 705 -3.04 -0.25 -23.48
C VAL A 705 -4.33 -0.54 -24.26
N PRO A 706 -5.47 -0.90 -23.63
CA PRO A 706 -6.64 -1.37 -24.36
C PRO A 706 -7.27 -0.36 -25.33
N PHE A 707 -7.16 0.94 -25.04
CA PHE A 707 -7.79 2.01 -25.82
C PHE A 707 -6.80 3.02 -26.41
N CYS A 708 -5.54 3.02 -25.98
CA CYS A 708 -4.52 3.93 -26.55
C CYS A 708 -3.23 3.24 -27.01
N GLY A 709 -3.10 1.92 -26.86
CA GLY A 709 -1.89 1.20 -27.25
C GLY A 709 -0.62 1.69 -26.53
N ASP A 710 -0.74 2.01 -25.23
CA ASP A 710 0.31 2.54 -24.34
C ASP A 710 0.66 4.03 -24.54
N ASN A 711 0.07 4.73 -25.51
CA ASN A 711 0.33 6.16 -25.69
C ASN A 711 -0.90 6.93 -26.19
N CYS A 712 -1.68 7.50 -25.27
CA CYS A 712 -2.86 8.29 -25.61
C CYS A 712 -2.56 9.61 -26.35
N TYR A 713 -1.30 10.05 -26.43
CA TYR A 713 -0.94 11.25 -27.20
C TYR A 713 -0.57 10.93 -28.66
N SER A 714 -0.44 9.64 -29.02
CA SER A 714 -0.08 9.22 -30.37
C SER A 714 -1.30 9.25 -31.31
N THR A 715 -1.64 10.43 -31.82
CA THR A 715 -2.82 10.64 -32.69
C THR A 715 -2.56 10.44 -34.18
N ILE A 716 -1.34 10.03 -34.57
CA ILE A 716 -0.92 9.93 -35.98
C ILE A 716 -1.74 8.93 -36.81
N SER A 717 -2.26 7.88 -36.19
CA SER A 717 -3.07 6.83 -36.83
C SER A 717 -4.51 7.25 -37.08
N VAL A 718 -4.96 8.38 -36.53
CA VAL A 718 -6.36 8.84 -36.60
C VAL A 718 -6.48 10.27 -37.15
N ASP A 719 -5.94 11.25 -36.45
CA ASP A 719 -5.89 12.65 -36.88
C ASP A 719 -4.78 13.38 -36.09
N PRO A 720 -3.65 13.71 -36.73
CA PRO A 720 -2.48 14.27 -36.03
C PRO A 720 -2.72 15.68 -35.45
N LYS A 721 -3.87 16.32 -35.74
CA LYS A 721 -4.23 17.61 -35.15
C LYS A 721 -4.92 17.48 -33.80
N LEU A 722 -5.39 16.28 -33.44
CA LEU A 722 -6.04 16.06 -32.15
C LEU A 722 -5.01 16.10 -31.01
N PRO A 723 -5.34 16.70 -29.86
CA PRO A 723 -4.45 16.72 -28.68
C PRO A 723 -4.16 15.32 -28.13
N SER A 724 -5.15 14.41 -28.19
CA SER A 724 -5.05 13.05 -27.70
C SER A 724 -6.01 12.11 -28.44
N LEU A 725 -5.83 10.80 -28.27
CA LEU A 725 -6.73 9.76 -28.78
C LEU A 725 -8.13 9.85 -28.16
N LEU A 726 -8.29 10.45 -26.99
CA LEU A 726 -9.61 10.65 -26.38
C LEU A 726 -10.45 11.63 -27.20
N ASP A 727 -9.81 12.59 -27.88
CA ASP A 727 -10.53 13.63 -28.62
C ASP A 727 -11.16 13.11 -29.93
N VAL A 728 -10.77 11.90 -30.37
CA VAL A 728 -11.46 11.17 -31.46
C VAL A 728 -12.92 10.94 -31.10
N SER A 729 -13.18 10.66 -29.83
CA SER A 729 -14.50 10.39 -29.26
C SER A 729 -15.50 11.52 -29.47
N ARG A 730 -15.04 12.78 -29.61
CA ARG A 730 -15.92 13.93 -29.85
C ARG A 730 -16.82 13.74 -31.08
N LYS A 731 -16.34 13.01 -32.10
CA LYS A 731 -17.11 12.72 -33.33
C LYS A 731 -18.31 11.80 -33.08
N PHE A 732 -18.29 11.05 -31.98
CA PHE A 732 -19.34 10.12 -31.60
C PHE A 732 -20.38 10.76 -30.67
N PHE A 733 -20.05 11.90 -30.03
CA PHE A 733 -20.92 12.66 -29.13
C PHE A 733 -21.31 14.01 -29.74
N THR A 734 -21.85 14.01 -30.95
CA THR A 734 -22.14 15.25 -31.70
C THR A 734 -23.23 16.11 -31.07
N GLN A 735 -24.06 15.54 -30.21
CA GLN A 735 -25.17 16.24 -29.56
C GLN A 735 -24.93 16.53 -28.07
N ALA A 736 -23.80 16.10 -27.51
CA ALA A 736 -23.49 16.32 -26.10
C ALA A 736 -23.39 17.83 -25.80
N SER A 737 -24.15 18.29 -24.81
CA SER A 737 -24.17 19.68 -24.35
C SER A 737 -22.81 20.13 -23.82
N ARG A 738 -22.02 19.19 -23.28
CA ARG A 738 -20.65 19.38 -22.82
C ARG A 738 -19.85 18.12 -23.12
N PHE A 739 -18.62 18.29 -23.60
CA PHE A 739 -17.71 17.17 -23.88
C PHE A 739 -16.29 17.53 -23.45
N ASN A 740 -15.85 16.88 -22.38
CA ASN A 740 -14.54 17.06 -21.76
C ASN A 740 -13.70 15.78 -21.87
N THR A 741 -12.39 15.96 -22.01
CA THR A 741 -11.40 14.87 -22.05
C THR A 741 -10.30 15.17 -21.04
N THR A 742 -9.79 14.13 -20.38
CA THR A 742 -8.67 14.23 -19.46
C THR A 742 -7.75 13.03 -19.64
N VAL A 743 -6.49 13.30 -19.97
CA VAL A 743 -5.43 12.29 -20.02
C VAL A 743 -4.64 12.34 -18.71
N VAL A 744 -4.61 11.25 -17.97
CA VAL A 744 -3.90 11.16 -16.68
C VAL A 744 -2.43 10.79 -16.93
N PRO A 745 -1.45 11.68 -16.63
CA PRO A 745 -0.04 11.42 -16.93
C PRO A 745 0.50 10.21 -16.16
N GLY A 746 1.29 9.36 -16.83
CA GLY A 746 1.90 8.16 -16.25
C GLY A 746 0.95 6.98 -16.03
N ALA A 747 -0.37 7.23 -15.93
CA ALA A 747 -1.34 6.21 -15.58
C ALA A 747 -1.58 5.17 -16.68
N GLY A 748 -1.77 3.92 -16.24
CA GLY A 748 -2.23 2.81 -17.09
C GLY A 748 -3.75 2.81 -17.26
N HIS A 749 -4.29 1.66 -17.68
CA HIS A 749 -5.73 1.51 -17.89
C HIS A 749 -6.50 1.45 -16.56
N GLY A 750 -5.98 0.75 -15.54
CA GLY A 750 -6.60 0.60 -14.21
C GLY A 750 -6.48 1.87 -13.38
N LEU A 751 -7.23 2.91 -13.73
CA LEU A 751 -7.11 4.26 -13.20
C LEU A 751 -7.31 4.38 -11.68
N ASN A 752 -8.05 3.46 -11.06
CA ASN A 752 -8.22 3.43 -9.62
C ASN A 752 -7.05 2.77 -8.90
N PHE A 753 -6.16 2.06 -9.60
CA PHE A 753 -5.10 1.25 -8.98
C PHE A 753 -3.70 1.87 -9.19
N GLY A 754 -3.60 3.06 -9.78
CA GLY A 754 -2.36 3.78 -9.94
C GLY A 754 -2.09 4.82 -8.85
N TYR A 755 -0.83 5.22 -8.58
CA TYR A 755 -0.53 6.33 -7.67
C TYR A 755 -1.20 7.64 -8.13
N SER A 756 -1.40 7.77 -9.43
CA SER A 756 -2.12 8.86 -10.09
C SER A 756 -3.65 8.88 -9.91
N HIS A 757 -4.26 7.92 -9.19
CA HIS A 757 -5.71 7.83 -9.00
C HIS A 757 -6.36 9.14 -8.50
N THR A 758 -5.67 9.93 -7.68
CA THR A 758 -6.18 11.22 -7.21
C THR A 758 -6.43 12.20 -8.35
N VAL A 759 -5.63 12.16 -9.42
CA VAL A 759 -5.84 12.99 -10.63
C VAL A 759 -7.10 12.56 -11.35
N THR A 760 -7.32 11.24 -11.48
CA THR A 760 -8.57 10.68 -12.00
C THR A 760 -9.76 11.17 -11.18
N TYR A 761 -9.70 11.03 -9.85
CA TYR A 761 -10.81 11.38 -8.96
C TYR A 761 -11.15 12.86 -9.04
N ASN A 762 -10.14 13.73 -9.01
CA ASN A 762 -10.34 15.17 -9.16
C ASN A 762 -10.97 15.51 -10.52
N ALA A 763 -10.50 14.90 -11.63
CA ALA A 763 -11.09 15.13 -12.94
C ALA A 763 -12.58 14.75 -13.01
N ILE A 764 -12.97 13.66 -12.35
CA ILE A 764 -14.37 13.25 -12.25
C ILE A 764 -15.15 14.25 -11.38
N LEU A 765 -14.69 14.52 -10.17
CA LEU A 765 -15.40 15.33 -9.17
C LEU A 765 -15.52 16.80 -9.60
N ASP A 766 -14.49 17.37 -10.21
CA ASP A 766 -14.50 18.72 -10.79
C ASP A 766 -15.57 18.81 -11.88
N PHE A 767 -15.61 17.84 -12.80
CA PHE A 767 -16.62 17.77 -13.84
C PHE A 767 -18.04 17.71 -13.27
N LEU A 768 -18.25 16.89 -12.23
CA LEU A 768 -19.56 16.74 -11.57
C LEU A 768 -19.98 17.98 -10.78
N SER A 769 -19.03 18.70 -10.17
CA SER A 769 -19.32 19.92 -9.41
C SER A 769 -19.90 21.04 -10.28
N GLU A 770 -19.56 21.03 -11.58
CA GLU A 770 -20.10 21.98 -12.57
C GLU A 770 -21.50 21.60 -13.08
N LEU A 771 -22.05 20.45 -12.66
CA LEU A 771 -23.43 20.03 -12.95
C LEU A 771 -24.45 20.55 -11.93
N ALA A 772 -23.99 21.19 -10.85
CA ALA A 772 -24.79 21.59 -9.68
C ALA A 772 -25.52 22.92 -9.86
#